data_AF-A0A8U0QFK9-F1
#
_entry.id   AF-A0A8U0QFK9-F1
#
_cell.length_a   1.000
_cell.length_b   1.000
_cell.length_c   1.000
_cell.angle_alpha   90.00
_cell.angle_beta   90.00
_cell.angle_gamma   90.00
#
_symmetry.space_group_name_H-M   'P 1'
#
loop_
_entity.id
_entity.type
_entity.pdbx_description
1 polymer ?
#
loop_
_entity_poly.entity_id
_entity_poly.type
_entity_poly.pdbx_seq_one_letter_code
_entity_poly.pdbx_strand_id
1 'polypeptide(L)'
;MGRCDLTLDPNTAHRNLSLSEGNRRVERVKEEQPYPDQPERFDLVPHVLCREGLTGRCYWEVEWSGLADIGVTYKGNSRKGDGSFCDFGYNNKSWRLACRGNHYIALHNNEYTTIPAPHLINPPQPQGDLSSSTPHLINPPQPQGDLSSSPPHLINPPQPQGDLSSSPPHLINPPQPQGDLSSSPPHLINPPQPQGDLSSSTPHLINPPQPQGDLSSSPPHLINPPQPQGDLSSSPPHLINPPQPQGDLSSSPPHLINPPQPQGDLSSSTPRLINPPQPQGDLSSSPPHLINPPQPQGDLSSSPPHLINPPQPQGDLSSSPPHLINPPQPQGDLSSSTPRLINPPQPQGDLSSSPPHLINPPQPQGDLSSSPPHLINPPQPQGDLSSSPPHLINPPQPQGDLSSSTPRLINPPQPQGDLSSSPPHLINPPQPQGDLSSSPPHLINPPQPQGDLSSSTPRPRVGVFLDWPTGTLSFYKVYCGLMTHLYTFQTIFTEPLYPTFGLQHPHTSVSLGFASNPVSSETVPNHFEPEIYSHEGKGAYRFQCPSAGLFQCSITGLVFRMEGEGEVLYRTVHWDRKLLSQSGKRPAGPLFNIDCPQKAVCQLHLPHCQIHSGGGCDFLSVAHVTEDDIIEFLPPHEITDTHVIISITGFSAYGDVTDEDAPISPILAHVLLFYQPLGKRSILNVLLLPSNVVRKEVRELIERDGIREILTTSLCTLTPKQEYTLSTNPADAHPIQPNPAKFVDSYENYVPTFQLFIKPVVEEVNLLLEENKADKLVWNGLIWLPVTPPGGATAGTTKVHFLLINILKELGQSDLKTFQWYLTKGVDEFPSISVGLLEGADNLVTVDRMVSFHDEGAVKITLKILREMGLNSLAEELKKQRKLKKQV
;
A
#
# COMPACT_ATOMS: atom_id res chain seq x y z
N MET A 1 7.07 16.72 16.85
CA MET A 1 7.75 15.63 17.60
C MET A 1 9.22 15.63 17.21
N GLY A 2 10.15 15.39 18.15
CA GLY A 2 11.58 15.28 17.81
C GLY A 2 11.86 13.95 17.10
N ARG A 3 12.15 14.00 15.80
CA ARG A 3 12.65 12.85 15.03
C ARG A 3 14.10 12.61 15.42
N CYS A 4 14.47 11.34 15.68
CA CYS A 4 15.82 10.99 16.13
C CYS A 4 16.56 10.27 14.99
N ASP A 5 17.69 10.83 14.55
CA ASP A 5 18.58 10.20 13.57
C ASP A 5 19.39 9.10 14.28
N LEU A 6 19.15 7.85 13.89
CA LEU A 6 19.79 6.67 14.48
C LEU A 6 20.79 6.05 13.51
N THR A 7 21.88 5.51 14.05
CA THR A 7 22.88 4.75 13.28
C THR A 7 23.28 3.48 14.01
N LEU A 8 23.35 2.37 13.28
CA LEU A 8 23.76 1.08 13.83
C LEU A 8 25.23 1.11 14.22
N ASP A 9 25.58 0.56 15.38
CA ASP A 9 26.94 0.48 15.86
C ASP A 9 27.62 -0.81 15.40
N PRO A 10 28.56 -0.76 14.43
CA PRO A 10 29.33 -1.92 13.99
C PRO A 10 30.15 -2.55 15.12
N ASN A 11 30.37 -1.82 16.22
CA ASN A 11 31.11 -2.37 17.34
C ASN A 11 30.31 -3.39 18.15
N THR A 12 28.99 -3.29 18.08
CA THR A 12 28.07 -4.17 18.81
C THR A 12 27.56 -5.31 17.95
N ALA A 13 27.49 -5.11 16.62
CA ALA A 13 26.91 -6.05 15.67
C ALA A 13 27.53 -7.46 15.75
N HIS A 14 26.69 -8.48 15.85
CA HIS A 14 27.14 -9.87 15.75
C HIS A 14 27.82 -10.15 14.39
N ARG A 15 28.75 -11.12 14.34
CA ARG A 15 29.52 -11.42 13.11
C ARG A 15 28.66 -11.87 11.93
N ASN A 16 27.52 -12.52 12.19
CA ASN A 16 26.56 -12.89 11.15
C ASN A 16 25.62 -11.76 10.72
N LEU A 17 25.86 -10.52 11.15
CA LEU A 17 25.11 -9.35 10.69
C LEU A 17 25.97 -8.54 9.74
N SER A 18 25.46 -8.26 8.55
CA SER A 18 26.08 -7.34 7.60
C SER A 18 25.41 -5.98 7.71
N LEU A 19 26.19 -4.95 7.98
CA LEU A 19 25.75 -3.55 7.99
C LEU A 19 25.99 -2.90 6.62
N SER A 20 24.97 -2.23 6.10
CA SER A 20 24.99 -1.54 4.81
C SER A 20 24.30 -0.17 4.89
N GLU A 21 24.23 0.55 3.77
CA GLU A 21 23.55 1.86 3.66
C GLU A 21 24.03 2.89 4.70
N GLY A 22 25.35 2.96 4.92
CA GLY A 22 25.93 3.88 5.92
C GLY A 22 25.59 3.51 7.36
N ASN A 23 25.50 2.21 7.67
CA ASN A 23 25.05 1.66 8.96
C ASN A 23 23.59 2.01 9.29
N ARG A 24 22.74 2.10 8.27
CA ARG A 24 21.29 2.28 8.45
C ARG A 24 20.50 1.02 8.14
N ARG A 25 21.13 0.03 7.52
CA ARG A 25 20.53 -1.27 7.24
C ARG A 25 21.39 -2.39 7.82
N VAL A 26 20.72 -3.40 8.36
CA VAL A 26 21.33 -4.64 8.83
C VAL A 26 20.61 -5.83 8.22
N GLU A 27 21.38 -6.80 7.76
CA GLU A 27 20.89 -8.07 7.23
C GLU A 27 21.62 -9.23 7.90
N ARG A 28 20.89 -10.31 8.19
CA ARG A 28 21.52 -11.54 8.69
C ARG A 28 22.02 -12.39 7.54
N VAL A 29 23.33 -12.59 7.50
CA VAL A 29 24.06 -13.36 6.50
C VAL A 29 24.60 -14.66 7.08
N LYS A 30 24.86 -15.66 6.22
CA LYS A 30 25.41 -16.94 6.64
C LYS A 30 26.90 -16.83 6.95
N GLU A 31 27.62 -16.01 6.18
CA GLU A 31 29.06 -15.78 6.31
C GLU A 31 29.37 -14.79 7.44
N GLU A 32 30.35 -15.14 8.29
CA GLU A 32 30.85 -14.21 9.31
C GLU A 32 31.53 -12.99 8.66
N GLN A 33 31.06 -11.80 9.04
CA GLN A 33 31.65 -10.54 8.67
C GLN A 33 32.97 -10.31 9.42
N PRO A 34 33.97 -9.67 8.79
CA PRO A 34 35.32 -9.51 9.34
C PRO A 34 35.39 -8.40 10.40
N TYR A 35 34.49 -8.46 11.39
CA TYR A 35 34.44 -7.49 12.46
C TYR A 35 35.47 -7.81 13.56
N PRO A 36 36.25 -6.81 14.03
CA PRO A 36 37.22 -7.04 15.11
C PRO A 36 36.55 -7.50 16.40
N ASP A 37 37.20 -8.41 17.13
CA ASP A 37 36.74 -8.81 18.46
C ASP A 37 36.89 -7.67 19.46
N GLN A 38 35.80 -7.40 20.17
CA GLN A 38 35.76 -6.40 21.23
C GLN A 38 34.68 -6.72 22.27
N PRO A 39 34.79 -6.16 23.49
CA PRO A 39 33.90 -6.49 24.60
C PRO A 39 32.42 -6.16 24.35
N GLU A 40 32.13 -5.11 23.57
CA GLU A 40 30.77 -4.63 23.34
C GLU A 40 30.00 -5.44 22.26
N ARG A 41 30.67 -6.36 21.55
CA ARG A 41 30.10 -7.16 20.46
C ARG A 41 29.26 -8.33 20.96
N PHE A 42 28.10 -8.56 20.38
CA PHE A 42 27.36 -9.82 20.59
C PHE A 42 28.07 -11.02 19.94
N ASP A 43 28.25 -12.10 20.69
CA ASP A 43 28.94 -13.33 20.23
C ASP A 43 28.02 -14.52 19.93
N LEU A 44 26.86 -14.57 20.57
CA LEU A 44 25.91 -15.69 20.45
C LEU A 44 24.62 -15.31 19.74
N VAL A 45 24.13 -14.10 20.01
CA VAL A 45 22.84 -13.63 19.51
C VAL A 45 23.04 -12.65 18.35
N PRO A 46 22.28 -12.77 17.25
CA PRO A 46 22.39 -11.95 16.04
C PRO A 46 21.77 -10.56 16.27
N HIS A 47 22.33 -9.81 17.22
CA HIS A 47 21.84 -8.51 17.68
C HIS A 47 22.81 -7.38 17.31
N VAL A 48 22.27 -6.17 17.23
CA VAL A 48 23.01 -4.91 17.04
C VAL A 48 22.27 -3.77 17.75
N LEU A 49 23.02 -2.83 18.34
CA LEU A 49 22.46 -1.60 18.88
C LEU A 49 22.72 -0.40 17.97
N CYS A 50 21.93 0.65 18.14
CA CYS A 50 22.30 1.97 17.68
C CYS A 50 23.36 2.62 18.59
N ARG A 51 24.09 3.59 18.03
CA ARG A 51 25.11 4.35 18.76
C ARG A 51 24.50 5.34 19.75
N GLU A 52 23.33 5.87 19.43
CA GLU A 52 22.68 6.96 20.13
C GLU A 52 21.92 6.45 21.37
N GLY A 53 22.28 6.99 22.55
CA GLY A 53 21.56 6.75 23.80
C GLY A 53 20.47 7.78 24.01
N LEU A 54 19.22 7.34 24.11
CA LEU A 54 18.02 8.19 24.15
C LEU A 54 17.61 8.46 25.61
N THR A 55 17.41 9.74 25.92
CA THR A 55 17.00 10.24 27.26
C THR A 55 15.82 11.23 27.20
N GLY A 56 15.30 11.50 26.01
CA GLY A 56 14.21 12.44 25.77
C GLY A 56 13.03 11.81 25.04
N ARG A 57 12.19 12.67 24.42
CA ARG A 57 11.12 12.22 23.53
C ARG A 57 11.69 11.95 22.14
N CYS A 58 11.62 10.71 21.69
CA CYS A 58 12.12 10.29 20.38
C CYS A 58 11.07 9.49 19.62
N TYR A 59 11.07 9.69 18.30
CA TYR A 59 10.34 8.85 17.38
C TYR A 59 11.28 8.40 16.25
N TRP A 60 11.21 7.12 15.89
CA TRP A 60 11.90 6.56 14.72
C TRP A 60 11.09 5.44 14.08
N GLU A 61 11.40 5.15 12.83
CA GLU A 61 10.71 4.13 12.05
C GLU A 61 11.68 3.12 11.46
N VAL A 62 11.17 1.89 11.33
CA VAL A 62 11.96 0.72 11.00
C VAL A 62 11.21 -0.09 9.96
N GLU A 63 11.78 -0.21 8.77
CA GLU A 63 11.35 -1.19 7.78
C GLU A 63 11.98 -2.54 8.11
N TRP A 64 11.22 -3.63 8.00
CA TRP A 64 11.72 -4.97 8.36
C TRP A 64 11.28 -6.05 7.38
N SER A 65 12.04 -7.15 7.30
CA SER A 65 11.69 -8.35 6.54
C SER A 65 11.96 -9.63 7.34
N GLY A 66 11.08 -10.63 7.18
CA GLY A 66 11.19 -11.93 7.84
C GLY A 66 10.94 -11.88 9.35
N LEU A 67 11.80 -12.49 10.19
CA LEU A 67 11.63 -12.48 11.65
C LEU A 67 12.60 -11.48 12.32
N ALA A 68 12.08 -10.29 12.63
CA ALA A 68 12.84 -9.20 13.21
C ALA A 68 12.34 -8.84 14.62
N ASP A 69 13.28 -8.55 15.52
CA ASP A 69 13.00 -8.04 16.86
C ASP A 69 13.41 -6.57 16.92
N ILE A 70 12.50 -5.69 17.34
CA ILE A 70 12.71 -4.24 17.41
C ILE A 70 12.52 -3.81 18.86
N GLY A 71 13.48 -3.12 19.46
CA GLY A 71 13.38 -2.77 20.86
C GLY A 71 14.33 -1.67 21.33
N VAL A 72 14.38 -1.50 22.64
CA VAL A 72 15.33 -0.62 23.34
C VAL A 72 15.91 -1.35 24.56
N THR A 73 17.14 -0.99 24.94
CA THR A 73 17.84 -1.61 26.07
C THR A 73 18.79 -0.65 26.76
N TYR A 74 19.09 -0.87 28.03
CA TYR A 74 20.18 -0.16 28.71
C TYR A 74 21.56 -0.61 28.19
N LYS A 75 22.55 0.29 28.26
CA LYS A 75 23.90 0.00 27.76
C LYS A 75 24.53 -1.23 28.43
N GLY A 76 24.27 -1.41 29.72
CA GLY A 76 24.81 -2.49 30.57
C GLY A 76 24.13 -3.85 30.42
N ASN A 77 23.38 -4.10 29.33
CA ASN A 77 22.88 -5.43 29.02
C ASN A 77 24.04 -6.38 28.63
N SER A 78 23.97 -7.65 29.03
CA SER A 78 25.06 -8.58 28.76
C SER A 78 25.25 -8.79 27.26
N ARG A 79 26.51 -8.72 26.80
CA ARG A 79 26.90 -8.95 25.39
C ARG A 79 27.45 -10.35 25.15
N LYS A 80 27.72 -11.09 26.23
CA LYS A 80 28.40 -12.40 26.30
C LYS A 80 27.68 -13.30 27.31
N GLY A 81 27.57 -14.61 27.08
CA GLY A 81 27.02 -15.57 28.06
C GLY A 81 25.75 -16.33 27.61
N ASP A 82 25.19 -17.19 28.46
CA ASP A 82 24.07 -18.08 28.10
C ASP A 82 22.85 -17.30 27.57
N GLY A 83 22.17 -17.88 26.56
CA GLY A 83 21.20 -17.21 25.70
C GLY A 83 20.05 -16.48 26.41
N SER A 84 19.75 -16.81 27.66
CA SER A 84 18.63 -16.21 28.39
C SER A 84 18.91 -14.79 28.91
N PHE A 85 20.17 -14.46 29.21
CA PHE A 85 20.54 -13.14 29.76
C PHE A 85 20.92 -12.10 28.70
N CYS A 86 21.28 -12.54 27.48
CA CYS A 86 21.66 -11.67 26.37
C CYS A 86 20.51 -11.38 25.40
N ASP A 87 19.44 -12.19 25.42
CA ASP A 87 18.24 -11.95 24.62
C ASP A 87 17.38 -10.81 25.17
N PHE A 88 16.94 -9.94 24.26
CA PHE A 88 16.11 -8.79 24.62
C PHE A 88 14.70 -9.22 25.06
N GLY A 89 14.15 -8.54 26.06
CA GLY A 89 12.84 -8.81 26.63
C GLY A 89 12.78 -9.94 27.66
N TYR A 90 13.84 -10.76 27.79
CA TYR A 90 13.96 -11.80 28.83
C TYR A 90 14.63 -11.30 30.12
N ASN A 91 14.94 -10.01 30.17
CA ASN A 91 15.51 -9.32 31.32
C ASN A 91 14.74 -8.04 31.60
N ASN A 92 14.96 -7.47 32.79
CA ASN A 92 14.35 -6.21 33.22
C ASN A 92 15.06 -4.95 32.66
N LYS A 93 16.03 -5.12 31.76
CA LYS A 93 16.83 -4.03 31.17
C LYS A 93 16.51 -3.77 29.70
N SER A 94 15.57 -4.51 29.11
CA SER A 94 15.21 -4.42 27.71
C SER A 94 13.71 -4.61 27.47
N TRP A 95 13.23 -3.94 26.43
CA TRP A 95 11.84 -3.95 25.97
C TRP A 95 11.85 -4.20 24.47
N ARG A 96 11.13 -5.21 24.01
CA ARG A 96 11.10 -5.56 22.58
C ARG A 96 9.69 -5.80 22.06
N LEU A 97 9.53 -5.56 20.78
CA LEU A 97 8.46 -6.05 19.94
C LEU A 97 9.05 -7.05 18.94
N ALA A 98 8.65 -8.31 19.04
CA ALA A 98 8.98 -9.33 18.04
C ALA A 98 7.96 -9.23 16.90
N CYS A 99 8.46 -8.94 15.69
CA CYS A 99 7.66 -8.90 14.47
C CYS A 99 7.65 -10.30 13.84
N ARG A 100 6.47 -10.93 13.80
CA ARG A 100 6.20 -12.18 13.10
C ARG A 100 5.20 -11.90 11.99
N GLY A 101 5.35 -12.52 10.82
CA GLY A 101 4.59 -12.13 9.61
C GLY A 101 3.08 -11.91 9.79
N ASN A 102 2.42 -12.61 10.73
CA ASN A 102 0.98 -12.49 10.99
C ASN A 102 0.60 -11.98 12.40
N HIS A 103 1.53 -11.68 13.31
CA HIS A 103 1.25 -11.16 14.66
C HIS A 103 2.48 -10.51 15.30
N TYR A 104 2.28 -9.69 16.33
CA TYR A 104 3.37 -9.10 17.10
C TYR A 104 3.42 -9.67 18.51
N ILE A 105 4.60 -9.68 19.12
CA ILE A 105 4.74 -10.07 20.52
C ILE A 105 5.53 -9.00 21.26
N ALA A 106 4.88 -8.31 22.20
CA ALA A 106 5.57 -7.41 23.12
C ALA A 106 6.18 -8.23 24.27
N LEU A 107 7.48 -8.08 24.52
CA LEU A 107 8.21 -8.79 25.58
C LEU A 107 8.99 -7.83 26.49
N HIS A 108 8.87 -8.05 27.80
CA HIS A 108 9.70 -7.42 28.83
C HIS A 108 9.77 -8.29 30.08
N ASN A 109 10.94 -8.42 30.70
CA ASN A 109 11.13 -9.15 31.95
C ASN A 109 10.55 -10.59 31.95
N ASN A 110 10.70 -11.31 30.83
CA ASN A 110 10.16 -12.65 30.60
C ASN A 110 8.63 -12.74 30.56
N GLU A 111 7.93 -11.60 30.62
CA GLU A 111 6.49 -11.51 30.37
C GLU A 111 6.27 -11.12 28.90
N TYR A 112 5.27 -11.73 28.27
CA TYR A 112 4.92 -11.45 26.89
C TYR A 112 3.43 -11.25 26.67
N THR A 113 3.09 -10.34 25.76
CA THR A 113 1.73 -10.13 25.27
C THR A 113 1.71 -10.35 23.76
N THR A 114 0.89 -11.30 23.30
CA THR A 114 0.63 -11.50 21.87
C THR A 114 -0.39 -10.47 21.38
N ILE A 115 -0.02 -9.73 20.36
CA ILE A 115 -0.83 -8.67 19.75
C ILE A 115 -1.28 -9.20 18.36
N PRO A 116 -2.57 -9.47 18.17
CA PRO A 116 -3.10 -9.87 16.86
C PRO A 116 -2.96 -8.69 15.88
N ALA A 117 -2.52 -8.96 14.65
CA ALA A 117 -2.49 -7.93 13.62
C ALA A 117 -3.93 -7.52 13.25
N PRO A 118 -4.24 -6.22 13.07
CA PRO A 118 -5.53 -5.82 12.53
C PRO A 118 -5.66 -6.38 11.12
N HIS A 119 -6.65 -7.26 10.92
CA HIS A 119 -6.93 -7.90 9.65
C HIS A 119 -7.42 -6.86 8.63
N LEU A 120 -6.68 -6.69 7.54
CA LEU A 120 -7.30 -6.46 6.24
C LEU A 120 -8.01 -7.77 5.86
N ILE A 121 -9.21 -7.66 5.32
CA ILE A 121 -10.13 -8.79 5.08
C ILE A 121 -9.54 -9.76 4.04
N ASN A 122 -9.44 -11.04 4.45
CA ASN A 122 -9.10 -12.31 3.74
C ASN A 122 -7.74 -12.44 3.01
N PRO A 123 -6.96 -13.45 3.43
CA PRO A 123 -6.72 -14.65 2.59
C PRO A 123 -7.16 -15.95 3.32
N PRO A 124 -7.30 -17.10 2.64
CA PRO A 124 -8.09 -18.26 3.09
C PRO A 124 -7.46 -19.10 4.24
N GLN A 125 -8.31 -19.95 4.86
CA GLN A 125 -7.99 -20.90 5.95
C GLN A 125 -6.95 -21.99 5.56
N PRO A 126 -6.26 -22.65 6.53
CA PRO A 126 -5.09 -23.49 6.24
C PRO A 126 -5.44 -24.89 5.72
N GLN A 127 -5.02 -25.19 4.47
CA GLN A 127 -4.87 -26.52 3.87
C GLN A 127 -3.37 -26.85 3.67
N GLY A 128 -2.52 -26.56 4.65
CA GLY A 128 -1.06 -26.48 4.45
C GLY A 128 -0.27 -27.80 4.41
N ASP A 129 0.97 -27.66 3.93
CA ASP A 129 1.98 -28.68 3.57
C ASP A 129 2.48 -29.54 4.74
N LEU A 130 2.73 -30.82 4.47
CA LEU A 130 3.25 -31.80 5.44
C LEU A 130 4.78 -31.94 5.29
N SER A 131 5.54 -31.35 6.21
CA SER A 131 7.01 -31.37 6.19
C SER A 131 7.64 -32.72 6.59
N SER A 132 6.91 -33.59 7.30
CA SER A 132 7.24 -35.02 7.53
C SER A 132 6.08 -35.73 8.23
N SER A 133 5.82 -37.00 7.90
CA SER A 133 4.89 -37.86 8.66
C SER A 133 5.65 -38.75 9.64
N THR A 134 5.13 -38.90 10.86
CA THR A 134 5.76 -39.69 11.94
C THR A 134 5.88 -41.18 11.56
N PRO A 135 6.99 -41.89 11.85
CA PRO A 135 7.32 -43.19 11.24
C PRO A 135 6.47 -44.41 11.66
N HIS A 136 5.37 -44.25 12.42
CA HIS A 136 4.68 -45.38 13.06
C HIS A 136 3.15 -45.33 12.98
N LEU A 137 2.58 -44.79 11.89
CA LEU A 137 1.14 -44.87 11.64
C LEU A 137 0.85 -45.85 10.49
N ILE A 138 0.00 -46.84 10.75
CA ILE A 138 -0.47 -47.82 9.75
C ILE A 138 -1.34 -47.12 8.67
N ASN A 139 -1.96 -45.99 9.01
CA ASN A 139 -2.68 -45.09 8.08
C ASN A 139 -2.32 -43.62 8.39
N PRO A 140 -1.39 -43.00 7.64
CA PRO A 140 -1.08 -41.58 7.80
C PRO A 140 -2.19 -40.68 7.20
N PRO A 141 -2.35 -39.44 7.71
CA PRO A 141 -3.30 -38.46 7.16
C PRO A 141 -2.95 -38.05 5.72
N GLN A 142 -3.96 -37.80 4.89
CA GLN A 142 -3.79 -37.37 3.49
C GLN A 142 -3.61 -35.84 3.42
N PRO A 143 -2.48 -35.33 2.91
CA PRO A 143 -2.28 -33.88 2.71
C PRO A 143 -3.14 -33.35 1.55
N GLN A 144 -3.77 -32.19 1.75
CA GLN A 144 -4.41 -31.39 0.69
C GLN A 144 -3.45 -30.36 0.06
N GLY A 145 -2.22 -30.20 0.59
CA GLY A 145 -1.15 -29.33 0.06
C GLY A 145 0.12 -30.12 -0.32
N ASP A 146 1.30 -29.50 -0.20
CA ASP A 146 2.58 -30.05 -0.66
C ASP A 146 3.14 -31.12 0.29
N LEU A 147 3.94 -32.03 -0.27
CA LEU A 147 4.65 -33.08 0.46
C LEU A 147 6.15 -33.01 0.19
N SER A 148 6.92 -32.62 1.23
CA SER A 148 8.38 -32.47 1.10
C SER A 148 9.11 -33.82 0.97
N SER A 149 8.64 -34.87 1.66
CA SER A 149 9.22 -36.21 1.62
C SER A 149 8.26 -37.30 2.14
N SER A 150 8.25 -38.45 1.48
CA SER A 150 7.52 -39.66 1.93
C SER A 150 8.43 -40.60 2.74
N PRO A 151 7.96 -41.21 3.85
CA PRO A 151 8.74 -42.17 4.61
C PRO A 151 9.06 -43.44 3.80
N PRO A 152 10.28 -44.01 3.94
CA PRO A 152 10.56 -45.32 3.38
C PRO A 152 9.75 -46.39 4.14
N HIS A 153 9.17 -47.35 3.42
CA HIS A 153 8.45 -48.53 3.93
C HIS A 153 6.93 -48.41 4.25
N LEU A 154 6.21 -47.42 3.70
CA LEU A 154 4.75 -47.42 3.75
C LEU A 154 4.14 -48.38 2.72
N ILE A 155 3.17 -49.21 3.13
CA ILE A 155 2.37 -50.04 2.21
C ILE A 155 1.46 -49.16 1.34
N ASN A 156 0.91 -48.08 1.92
CA ASN A 156 0.10 -47.07 1.25
C ASN A 156 0.65 -45.66 1.57
N PRO A 157 1.43 -45.03 0.68
CA PRO A 157 1.94 -43.68 0.90
C PRO A 157 0.85 -42.61 0.65
N PRO A 158 0.94 -41.42 1.28
CA PRO A 158 -0.01 -40.31 1.08
C PRO A 158 0.00 -39.80 -0.36
N GLN A 159 -1.15 -39.39 -0.89
CA GLN A 159 -1.27 -38.76 -2.22
C GLN A 159 -1.44 -37.24 -2.05
N PRO A 160 -0.42 -36.42 -2.35
CA PRO A 160 -0.54 -34.96 -2.22
C PRO A 160 -1.38 -34.35 -3.35
N GLN A 161 -2.23 -33.39 -2.99
CA GLN A 161 -2.89 -32.50 -3.97
C GLN A 161 -2.02 -31.32 -4.40
N GLY A 162 -0.92 -31.01 -3.69
CA GLY A 162 0.09 -30.03 -4.09
C GLY A 162 1.37 -30.67 -4.65
N ASP A 163 2.51 -30.02 -4.44
CA ASP A 163 3.83 -30.38 -4.96
C ASP A 163 4.46 -31.57 -4.23
N LEU A 164 5.36 -32.28 -4.92
CA LEU A 164 6.19 -33.35 -4.35
C LEU A 164 7.68 -33.06 -4.57
N SER A 165 8.39 -32.75 -3.49
CA SER A 165 9.82 -32.41 -3.59
C SER A 165 10.69 -33.65 -3.87
N SER A 166 10.37 -34.80 -3.25
CA SER A 166 11.12 -36.06 -3.47
C SER A 166 10.33 -37.32 -3.10
N SER A 167 10.51 -38.40 -3.88
CA SER A 167 10.01 -39.76 -3.56
C SER A 167 11.14 -40.69 -3.12
N PRO A 168 10.95 -41.55 -2.09
CA PRO A 168 11.98 -42.50 -1.67
C PRO A 168 12.16 -43.63 -2.70
N PRO A 169 13.40 -44.15 -2.86
CA PRO A 169 13.67 -45.28 -3.75
C PRO A 169 13.01 -46.57 -3.21
N HIS A 170 12.57 -47.43 -4.13
CA HIS A 170 12.00 -48.77 -3.87
C HIS A 170 10.55 -48.85 -3.36
N LEU A 171 9.70 -47.83 -3.57
CA LEU A 171 8.25 -47.99 -3.37
C LEU A 171 7.61 -48.82 -4.50
N ILE A 172 6.73 -49.74 -4.14
CA ILE A 172 5.92 -50.51 -5.11
C ILE A 172 4.89 -49.58 -5.78
N ASN A 173 4.29 -48.66 -5.02
CA ASN A 173 3.35 -47.65 -5.48
C ASN A 173 3.77 -46.26 -4.97
N PRO A 174 4.46 -45.43 -5.79
CA PRO A 174 4.86 -44.09 -5.36
C PRO A 174 3.71 -43.06 -5.43
N PRO A 175 3.77 -41.96 -4.65
CA PRO A 175 2.79 -40.87 -4.70
C PRO A 175 2.65 -40.26 -6.10
N GLN A 176 1.43 -39.87 -6.48
CA GLN A 176 1.14 -39.12 -7.72
C GLN A 176 0.73 -37.69 -7.34
N PRO A 177 1.61 -36.69 -7.49
CA PRO A 177 1.27 -35.30 -7.16
C PRO A 177 0.35 -34.67 -8.23
N GLN A 178 -0.61 -33.86 -7.78
CA GLN A 178 -1.35 -32.95 -8.66
C GLN A 178 -0.59 -31.64 -8.94
N GLY A 179 0.40 -31.26 -8.13
CA GLY A 179 1.32 -30.15 -8.38
C GLY A 179 2.63 -30.58 -9.05
N ASP A 180 3.72 -29.87 -8.76
CA ASP A 180 5.04 -30.03 -9.36
C ASP A 180 5.82 -31.22 -8.79
N LEU A 181 6.77 -31.73 -9.57
CA LEU A 181 7.75 -32.73 -9.13
C LEU A 181 9.19 -32.18 -9.27
N SER A 182 9.85 -31.92 -8.15
CA SER A 182 11.21 -31.37 -8.19
C SER A 182 12.27 -32.39 -8.66
N SER A 183 12.11 -33.68 -8.32
CA SER A 183 13.01 -34.74 -8.77
C SER A 183 12.37 -36.14 -8.74
N SER A 184 12.62 -36.94 -9.79
CA SER A 184 12.26 -38.37 -9.79
C SER A 184 13.41 -39.23 -9.23
N PRO A 185 13.14 -40.28 -8.42
CA PRO A 185 14.20 -41.13 -7.90
C PRO A 185 14.66 -42.19 -8.92
N PRO A 186 15.93 -42.63 -8.85
CA PRO A 186 16.46 -43.64 -9.76
C PRO A 186 15.88 -45.03 -9.47
N HIS A 187 15.79 -45.87 -10.51
CA HIS A 187 15.43 -47.30 -10.43
C HIS A 187 13.98 -47.64 -10.02
N LEU A 188 13.02 -46.73 -10.18
CA LEU A 188 11.60 -47.08 -10.09
C LEU A 188 11.10 -47.76 -11.37
N ILE A 189 10.29 -48.81 -11.21
CA ILE A 189 9.59 -49.46 -12.34
C ILE A 189 8.48 -48.52 -12.87
N ASN A 190 7.78 -47.84 -11.96
CA ASN A 190 6.73 -46.85 -12.27
C ASN A 190 7.02 -45.55 -11.50
N PRO A 191 7.58 -44.49 -12.11
CA PRO A 191 7.81 -43.22 -11.42
C PRO A 191 6.55 -42.34 -11.34
N PRO A 192 6.50 -41.36 -10.40
CA PRO A 192 5.41 -40.38 -10.31
C PRO A 192 5.16 -39.64 -11.62
N GLN A 193 3.89 -39.38 -11.95
CA GLN A 193 3.47 -38.55 -13.08
C GLN A 193 2.86 -37.25 -12.53
N PRO A 194 3.60 -36.11 -12.55
CA PRO A 194 3.06 -34.84 -12.08
C PRO A 194 2.06 -34.24 -13.08
N GLN A 195 1.01 -33.58 -12.57
CA GLN A 195 0.17 -32.70 -13.38
C GLN A 195 0.76 -31.29 -13.52
N GLY A 196 1.67 -30.87 -12.63
CA GLY A 196 2.46 -29.64 -12.75
C GLY A 196 3.79 -29.83 -13.48
N ASP A 197 4.79 -29.03 -13.10
CA ASP A 197 6.11 -28.97 -13.71
C ASP A 197 7.04 -30.10 -13.27
N LEU A 198 8.06 -30.37 -14.07
CA LEU A 198 9.15 -31.29 -13.75
C LEU A 198 10.50 -30.55 -13.81
N SER A 199 11.10 -30.32 -12.65
CA SER A 199 12.39 -29.61 -12.60
C SER A 199 13.55 -30.46 -13.13
N SER A 200 13.58 -31.76 -12.81
CA SER A 200 14.60 -32.69 -13.31
C SER A 200 14.15 -34.15 -13.29
N SER A 201 14.54 -34.93 -14.30
CA SER A 201 14.38 -36.40 -14.28
C SER A 201 15.72 -37.12 -14.15
N THR A 202 15.73 -38.27 -13.46
CA THR A 202 16.97 -39.06 -13.29
C THR A 202 17.34 -39.88 -14.53
N PRO A 203 18.64 -40.04 -14.81
CA PRO A 203 19.14 -40.95 -15.85
C PRO A 203 18.72 -42.42 -15.61
N HIS A 204 18.66 -43.21 -16.69
CA HIS A 204 18.44 -44.67 -16.68
C HIS A 204 17.03 -45.17 -16.30
N LEU A 205 16.01 -44.33 -16.36
CA LEU A 205 14.62 -44.78 -16.26
C LEU A 205 14.17 -45.42 -17.59
N ILE A 206 13.53 -46.59 -17.53
CA ILE A 206 12.92 -47.24 -18.71
C ILE A 206 11.70 -46.43 -19.17
N ASN A 207 10.92 -45.89 -18.22
CA ASN A 207 9.77 -45.02 -18.45
C ASN A 207 9.92 -43.78 -17.56
N PRO A 208 10.35 -42.61 -18.08
CA PRO A 208 10.44 -41.39 -17.28
C PRO A 208 9.08 -40.70 -17.09
N PRO A 209 8.94 -39.80 -16.08
CA PRO A 209 7.75 -38.98 -15.89
C PRO A 209 7.37 -38.16 -17.12
N GLN A 210 6.08 -38.02 -17.41
CA GLN A 210 5.53 -37.14 -18.46
C GLN A 210 4.76 -36.00 -17.77
N PRO A 211 5.37 -34.80 -17.58
CA PRO A 211 4.68 -33.67 -16.98
C PRO A 211 3.62 -33.08 -17.91
N GLN A 212 2.51 -32.61 -17.35
CA GLN A 212 1.57 -31.75 -18.08
C GLN A 212 2.01 -30.27 -18.07
N GLY A 213 2.84 -29.84 -17.10
CA GLY A 213 3.48 -28.52 -17.10
C GLY A 213 4.82 -28.48 -17.84
N ASP A 214 5.72 -27.62 -17.37
CA ASP A 214 7.02 -27.33 -17.97
C ASP A 214 8.07 -28.39 -17.62
N LEU A 215 9.11 -28.47 -18.46
CA LEU A 215 10.31 -29.26 -18.21
C LEU A 215 11.54 -28.37 -18.16
N SER A 216 12.12 -28.19 -16.97
CA SER A 216 13.32 -27.34 -16.84
C SER A 216 14.56 -27.99 -17.47
N SER A 217 14.71 -29.32 -17.33
CA SER A 217 15.84 -30.05 -17.90
C SER A 217 15.55 -31.54 -18.15
N SER A 218 16.01 -32.06 -19.29
CA SER A 218 16.00 -33.49 -19.60
C SER A 218 17.40 -34.11 -19.43
N PRO A 219 17.55 -35.32 -18.85
CA PRO A 219 18.83 -35.95 -18.63
C PRO A 219 19.37 -36.60 -19.93
N PRO A 220 20.71 -36.68 -20.08
CA PRO A 220 21.32 -37.33 -21.23
C PRO A 220 21.10 -38.85 -21.21
N HIS A 221 21.12 -39.48 -22.39
CA HIS A 221 21.09 -40.94 -22.60
C HIS A 221 19.77 -41.67 -22.29
N LEU A 222 18.62 -40.97 -22.28
CA LEU A 222 17.31 -41.63 -22.29
C LEU A 222 16.95 -42.15 -23.69
N ILE A 223 16.43 -43.38 -23.76
CA ILE A 223 15.87 -43.93 -25.02
C ILE A 223 14.55 -43.21 -25.37
N ASN A 224 13.74 -42.91 -24.36
CA ASN A 224 12.49 -42.15 -24.46
C ASN A 224 12.53 -41.02 -23.41
N PRO A 225 12.81 -39.76 -23.75
CA PRO A 225 12.78 -38.66 -22.78
C PRO A 225 11.35 -38.15 -22.49
N PRO A 226 11.14 -37.41 -21.38
CA PRO A 226 9.87 -36.74 -21.09
C PRO A 226 9.40 -35.85 -22.24
N GLN A 227 8.09 -35.85 -22.52
CA GLN A 227 7.43 -34.94 -23.46
C GLN A 227 6.52 -33.97 -22.65
N PRO A 228 6.97 -32.74 -22.36
CA PRO A 228 6.14 -31.77 -21.66
C PRO A 228 5.01 -31.24 -22.55
N GLN A 229 3.85 -30.96 -21.97
CA GLN A 229 2.82 -30.15 -22.64
C GLN A 229 3.10 -28.64 -22.49
N GLY A 230 3.83 -28.21 -21.46
CA GLY A 230 4.31 -26.83 -21.31
C GLY A 230 5.64 -26.56 -22.02
N ASP A 231 6.43 -25.66 -21.45
CA ASP A 231 7.69 -25.15 -21.99
C ASP A 231 8.86 -26.10 -21.74
N LEU A 232 9.91 -25.95 -22.55
CA LEU A 232 11.18 -26.64 -22.37
C LEU A 232 12.32 -25.63 -22.21
N SER A 233 12.89 -25.52 -21.01
CA SER A 233 13.98 -24.57 -20.78
C SER A 233 15.29 -25.03 -21.44
N SER A 234 15.59 -26.34 -21.39
CA SER A 234 16.80 -26.90 -22.00
C SER A 234 16.69 -28.39 -22.34
N SER A 235 17.29 -28.78 -23.48
CA SER A 235 17.41 -30.18 -23.91
C SER A 235 18.89 -30.59 -23.96
N PRO A 236 19.29 -31.80 -23.55
CA PRO A 236 20.69 -32.22 -23.56
C PRO A 236 21.18 -32.59 -24.97
N PRO A 237 22.48 -32.43 -25.26
CA PRO A 237 23.05 -32.83 -26.54
C PRO A 237 23.07 -34.37 -26.69
N HIS A 238 23.07 -34.85 -27.94
CA HIS A 238 23.21 -36.27 -28.32
C HIS A 238 22.02 -37.20 -28.01
N LEU A 239 20.80 -36.69 -27.86
CA LEU A 239 19.59 -37.52 -27.86
C LEU A 239 19.23 -37.97 -29.28
N ILE A 240 18.88 -39.26 -29.44
CA ILE A 240 18.36 -39.79 -30.71
C ILE A 240 16.95 -39.21 -30.98
N ASN A 241 16.13 -39.11 -29.93
CA ASN A 241 14.80 -38.50 -29.95
C ASN A 241 14.74 -37.47 -28.81
N PRO A 242 14.84 -36.15 -29.05
CA PRO A 242 14.70 -35.15 -27.99
C PRO A 242 13.23 -34.85 -27.64
N PRO A 243 12.95 -34.25 -26.46
CA PRO A 243 11.62 -33.75 -26.10
C PRO A 243 11.04 -32.81 -27.15
N GLN A 244 9.73 -32.91 -27.41
CA GLN A 244 8.96 -32.00 -28.26
C GLN A 244 7.96 -31.24 -27.37
N PRO A 245 8.26 -30.01 -26.93
CA PRO A 245 7.31 -29.22 -26.12
C PRO A 245 6.14 -28.74 -26.97
N GLN A 246 4.95 -28.64 -26.39
CA GLN A 246 3.84 -27.90 -27.01
C GLN A 246 3.92 -26.40 -26.67
N GLY A 247 4.60 -25.99 -25.60
CA GLY A 247 4.92 -24.59 -25.30
C GLY A 247 6.20 -24.08 -25.97
N ASP A 248 6.89 -23.19 -25.28
CA ASP A 248 8.08 -22.48 -25.74
C ASP A 248 9.36 -23.31 -25.58
N LEU A 249 10.39 -22.95 -26.35
CA LEU A 249 11.75 -23.49 -26.20
C LEU A 249 12.73 -22.36 -25.92
N SER A 250 13.28 -22.32 -24.70
CA SER A 250 14.23 -21.26 -24.33
C SER A 250 15.59 -21.40 -25.06
N SER A 251 16.05 -22.64 -25.27
CA SER A 251 17.31 -22.89 -26.00
C SER A 251 17.34 -24.26 -26.69
N SER A 252 17.79 -24.29 -27.96
CA SER A 252 18.03 -25.55 -28.69
C SER A 252 19.47 -26.05 -28.50
N PRO A 253 19.73 -27.34 -28.22
CA PRO A 253 21.08 -27.83 -28.01
C PRO A 253 21.89 -28.01 -29.31
N PRO A 254 23.22 -27.87 -29.25
CA PRO A 254 24.08 -28.06 -30.40
C PRO A 254 24.19 -29.55 -30.78
N HIS A 255 24.45 -29.82 -32.07
CA HIS A 255 24.78 -31.15 -32.60
C HIS A 255 23.67 -32.23 -32.58
N LEU A 256 22.40 -31.84 -32.54
CA LEU A 256 21.29 -32.77 -32.79
C LEU A 256 21.03 -32.95 -34.29
N ILE A 257 20.78 -34.19 -34.72
CA ILE A 257 20.31 -34.49 -36.09
C ILE A 257 18.86 -34.03 -36.26
N ASN A 258 18.04 -34.21 -35.21
CA ASN A 258 16.65 -33.76 -35.13
C ASN A 258 16.50 -32.95 -33.84
N PRO A 259 16.46 -31.61 -33.85
CA PRO A 259 16.22 -30.80 -32.65
C PRO A 259 14.72 -30.73 -32.28
N PRO A 260 14.38 -30.31 -31.04
CA PRO A 260 13.01 -30.02 -30.63
C PRO A 260 12.32 -29.03 -31.58
N GLN A 261 11.04 -29.28 -31.90
CA GLN A 261 10.17 -28.38 -32.65
C GLN A 261 9.08 -27.85 -31.69
N PRO A 262 9.25 -26.64 -31.11
CA PRO A 262 8.21 -26.05 -30.26
C PRO A 262 7.01 -25.62 -31.09
N GLN A 263 5.80 -25.73 -30.52
CA GLN A 263 4.61 -25.07 -31.09
C GLN A 263 4.53 -23.60 -30.63
N GLY A 264 5.15 -23.23 -29.50
CA GLY A 264 5.29 -21.84 -29.05
C GLY A 264 6.52 -21.12 -29.61
N ASP A 265 7.08 -20.23 -28.81
CA ASP A 265 8.19 -19.34 -29.15
C ASP A 265 9.56 -20.03 -29.03
N LEU A 266 10.56 -19.45 -29.69
CA LEU A 266 11.96 -19.84 -29.60
C LEU A 266 12.82 -18.65 -29.17
N SER A 267 13.33 -18.67 -27.93
CA SER A 267 14.15 -17.55 -27.44
C SER A 267 15.54 -17.53 -28.09
N SER A 268 16.15 -18.71 -28.28
CA SER A 268 17.47 -18.82 -28.93
C SER A 268 17.70 -20.16 -29.61
N SER A 269 18.28 -20.13 -30.82
CA SER A 269 18.79 -21.34 -31.49
C SER A 269 20.31 -21.41 -31.49
N THR A 270 20.88 -22.62 -31.39
CA THR A 270 22.34 -22.80 -31.38
C THR A 270 22.97 -22.86 -32.77
N PRO A 271 24.24 -22.41 -32.93
CA PRO A 271 24.96 -22.50 -34.19
C PRO A 271 25.22 -23.95 -34.65
N ARG A 272 25.36 -24.14 -35.98
CA ARG A 272 25.78 -25.42 -36.62
C ARG A 272 24.76 -26.58 -36.56
N LEU A 273 23.46 -26.28 -36.54
CA LEU A 273 22.44 -27.30 -36.80
C LEU A 273 22.28 -27.49 -38.32
N ILE A 274 22.20 -28.74 -38.78
CA ILE A 274 21.87 -29.05 -40.19
C ILE A 274 20.39 -28.72 -40.45
N ASN A 275 19.52 -29.03 -39.49
CA ASN A 275 18.11 -28.69 -39.47
C ASN A 275 17.82 -27.95 -38.16
N PRO A 276 17.63 -26.62 -38.13
CA PRO A 276 17.27 -25.91 -36.91
C PRO A 276 15.77 -26.04 -36.58
N PRO A 277 15.35 -25.76 -35.31
CA PRO A 277 13.94 -25.68 -34.94
C PRO A 277 13.14 -24.70 -35.80
N GLN A 278 11.90 -25.03 -36.12
CA GLN A 278 10.93 -24.15 -36.79
C GLN A 278 9.79 -23.85 -35.80
N PRO A 279 9.86 -22.75 -35.02
CA PRO A 279 8.79 -22.38 -34.10
C PRO A 279 7.53 -21.96 -34.87
N GLN A 280 6.34 -22.27 -34.34
CA GLN A 280 5.10 -21.68 -34.84
C GLN A 280 4.83 -20.29 -34.22
N GLY A 281 5.43 -19.98 -33.06
CA GLY A 281 5.42 -18.64 -32.46
C GLY A 281 6.58 -17.74 -32.93
N ASP A 282 7.03 -16.88 -32.02
CA ASP A 282 8.04 -15.85 -32.24
C ASP A 282 9.47 -16.40 -32.16
N LEU A 283 10.41 -15.67 -32.76
CA LEU A 283 11.85 -15.94 -32.66
C LEU A 283 12.57 -14.71 -32.10
N SER A 284 13.09 -14.80 -30.87
CA SER A 284 13.79 -13.65 -30.28
C SER A 284 15.18 -13.44 -30.91
N SER A 285 15.89 -14.53 -31.23
CA SER A 285 17.23 -14.45 -31.85
C SER A 285 17.60 -15.66 -32.71
N SER A 286 18.21 -15.39 -33.86
CA SER A 286 18.79 -16.40 -34.76
C SER A 286 20.33 -16.37 -34.71
N PRO A 287 21.04 -17.52 -34.70
CA PRO A 287 22.49 -17.57 -34.61
C PRO A 287 23.16 -17.30 -35.96
N PRO A 288 24.37 -16.72 -35.97
CA PRO A 288 25.13 -16.47 -37.19
C PRO A 288 25.61 -17.78 -37.84
N HIS A 289 25.81 -17.75 -39.16
CA HIS A 289 26.40 -18.83 -39.97
C HIS A 289 25.56 -20.12 -40.15
N LEU A 290 24.24 -20.06 -40.04
CA LEU A 290 23.37 -21.15 -40.48
C LEU A 290 23.21 -21.15 -42.01
N ILE A 291 23.28 -22.33 -42.63
CA ILE A 291 22.96 -22.50 -44.07
C ILE A 291 21.45 -22.33 -44.29
N ASN A 292 20.65 -22.86 -43.37
CA ASN A 292 19.20 -22.70 -43.29
C ASN A 292 18.86 -22.22 -41.88
N PRO A 293 18.45 -20.96 -41.65
CA PRO A 293 18.01 -20.50 -40.33
C PRO A 293 16.53 -20.83 -40.03
N PRO A 294 16.09 -20.78 -38.76
CA PRO A 294 14.67 -20.89 -38.39
C PRO A 294 13.78 -19.91 -39.17
N GLN A 295 12.59 -20.36 -39.59
CA GLN A 295 11.54 -19.53 -40.18
C GLN A 295 10.36 -19.48 -39.19
N PRO A 296 10.26 -18.46 -38.34
CA PRO A 296 9.11 -18.31 -37.44
C PRO A 296 7.83 -17.98 -38.22
N GLN A 297 6.69 -18.48 -37.78
CA GLN A 297 5.39 -17.98 -38.26
C GLN A 297 4.98 -16.69 -37.53
N GLY A 298 5.47 -16.44 -36.30
CA GLY A 298 5.29 -15.17 -35.58
C GLY A 298 6.36 -14.11 -35.91
N ASP A 299 6.67 -13.30 -34.92
CA ASP A 299 7.56 -12.14 -35.01
C ASP A 299 9.05 -12.53 -34.92
N LEU A 300 9.91 -11.63 -35.41
CA LEU A 300 11.37 -11.74 -35.29
C LEU A 300 11.95 -10.50 -34.60
N SER A 301 12.45 -10.67 -33.38
CA SER A 301 13.03 -9.53 -32.64
C SER A 301 14.39 -9.11 -33.21
N SER A 302 15.23 -10.08 -33.60
CA SER A 302 16.55 -9.79 -34.17
C SER A 302 17.07 -10.87 -35.13
N SER A 303 17.70 -10.43 -36.22
CA SER A 303 18.39 -11.31 -37.18
C SER A 303 19.91 -11.04 -37.15
N PRO A 304 20.78 -12.05 -37.25
CA PRO A 304 22.22 -11.87 -37.17
C PRO A 304 22.82 -11.36 -38.51
N PRO A 305 23.94 -10.62 -38.46
CA PRO A 305 24.63 -10.16 -39.66
C PRO A 305 25.29 -11.32 -40.42
N HIS A 306 25.52 -11.15 -41.73
CA HIS A 306 26.26 -12.06 -42.62
C HIS A 306 25.61 -13.42 -42.93
N LEU A 307 24.27 -13.55 -42.85
CA LEU A 307 23.56 -14.71 -43.40
C LEU A 307 23.41 -14.59 -44.93
N ILE A 308 23.61 -15.71 -45.63
CA ILE A 308 23.33 -15.81 -47.08
C ILE A 308 21.80 -15.79 -47.31
N ASN A 309 21.07 -16.51 -46.45
CA ASN A 309 19.61 -16.55 -46.41
C ASN A 309 19.17 -16.23 -44.97
N PRO A 310 18.64 -15.03 -44.65
CA PRO A 310 18.14 -14.73 -43.31
C PRO A 310 16.71 -15.26 -43.09
N PRO A 311 16.25 -15.37 -41.82
CA PRO A 311 14.84 -15.68 -41.49
C PRO A 311 13.85 -14.73 -42.19
N GLN A 312 12.73 -15.27 -42.66
CA GLN A 312 11.59 -14.52 -43.21
C GLN A 312 10.39 -14.72 -42.26
N PRO A 313 10.16 -13.81 -41.29
CA PRO A 313 8.99 -13.90 -40.41
C PRO A 313 7.69 -13.62 -41.18
N GLN A 314 6.60 -14.29 -40.82
CA GLN A 314 5.26 -13.89 -41.29
C GLN A 314 4.68 -12.76 -40.42
N GLY A 315 5.16 -12.57 -39.19
CA GLY A 315 4.83 -11.41 -38.34
C GLY A 315 5.76 -10.21 -38.55
N ASP A 316 5.98 -9.48 -37.45
CA ASP A 316 6.74 -8.23 -37.40
C ASP A 316 8.25 -8.46 -37.31
N LEU A 317 9.02 -7.42 -37.66
CA LEU A 317 10.48 -7.39 -37.50
C LEU A 317 10.90 -6.17 -36.67
N SER A 318 11.40 -6.39 -35.46
CA SER A 318 11.79 -5.27 -34.59
C SER A 318 13.07 -4.56 -35.09
N SER A 319 14.03 -5.31 -35.65
CA SER A 319 15.28 -4.76 -36.17
C SER A 319 15.90 -5.58 -37.30
N SER A 320 16.36 -4.89 -38.36
CA SER A 320 17.13 -5.52 -39.45
C SER A 320 18.64 -5.34 -39.26
N PRO A 321 19.48 -6.37 -39.44
CA PRO A 321 20.92 -6.27 -39.22
C PRO A 321 21.66 -5.56 -40.35
N PRO A 322 22.82 -4.93 -40.05
CA PRO A 322 23.64 -4.27 -41.05
C PRO A 322 24.38 -5.29 -41.95
N HIS A 323 24.71 -4.88 -43.18
CA HIS A 323 25.58 -5.63 -44.11
C HIS A 323 25.03 -6.96 -44.68
N LEU A 324 23.70 -7.13 -44.78
CA LEU A 324 23.11 -8.23 -45.54
C LEU A 324 22.99 -7.91 -47.04
N ILE A 325 23.29 -8.90 -47.90
CA ILE A 325 23.04 -8.80 -49.35
C ILE A 325 21.53 -8.93 -49.62
N ASN A 326 20.86 -9.82 -48.88
CA ASN A 326 19.42 -10.02 -48.88
C ASN A 326 18.93 -9.89 -47.43
N PRO A 327 18.25 -8.80 -47.03
CA PRO A 327 17.69 -8.69 -45.68
C PRO A 327 16.34 -9.42 -45.53
N PRO A 328 15.88 -9.69 -44.29
CA PRO A 328 14.53 -10.19 -44.02
C PRO A 328 13.44 -9.32 -44.66
N GLN A 329 12.39 -9.94 -45.20
CA GLN A 329 11.18 -9.29 -45.69
C GLN A 329 10.00 -9.71 -44.80
N PRO A 330 9.66 -8.96 -43.74
CA PRO A 330 8.50 -9.27 -42.91
C PRO A 330 7.20 -9.05 -43.69
N GLN A 331 6.18 -9.89 -43.42
CA GLN A 331 4.82 -9.61 -43.89
C GLN A 331 4.08 -8.64 -42.95
N GLY A 332 4.51 -8.49 -41.70
CA GLY A 332 4.02 -7.47 -40.77
C GLY A 332 4.83 -6.17 -40.79
N ASP A 333 4.92 -5.52 -39.64
CA ASP A 333 5.53 -4.21 -39.43
C ASP A 333 7.06 -4.27 -39.27
N LEU A 334 7.72 -3.13 -39.47
CA LEU A 334 9.16 -2.96 -39.23
C LEU A 334 9.42 -1.79 -38.29
N SER A 335 9.90 -2.07 -37.08
CA SER A 335 10.13 -1.00 -36.09
C SER A 335 11.38 -0.17 -36.41
N SER A 336 12.46 -0.81 -36.88
CA SER A 336 13.71 -0.11 -37.22
C SER A 336 14.53 -0.78 -38.33
N SER A 337 15.03 0.02 -39.27
CA SER A 337 16.01 -0.43 -40.27
C SER A 337 17.41 0.12 -40.01
N THR A 338 18.46 -0.68 -40.28
CA THR A 338 19.84 -0.27 -40.03
C THR A 338 20.48 0.49 -41.19
N PRO A 339 21.42 1.42 -40.92
CA PRO A 339 22.11 2.18 -41.96
C PRO A 339 22.99 1.29 -42.87
N ARG A 340 23.22 1.74 -44.11
CA ARG A 340 24.18 1.16 -45.08
C ARG A 340 23.80 -0.21 -45.67
N LEU A 341 22.51 -0.48 -45.86
CA LEU A 341 22.05 -1.60 -46.68
C LEU A 341 22.02 -1.17 -48.16
N ILE A 342 22.51 -2.04 -49.06
CA ILE A 342 22.37 -1.84 -50.52
C ILE A 342 20.92 -2.05 -50.94
N ASN A 343 20.28 -3.06 -50.34
CA ASN A 343 18.86 -3.36 -50.46
C ASN A 343 18.27 -3.39 -49.04
N PRO A 344 17.43 -2.45 -48.61
CA PRO A 344 16.78 -2.50 -47.30
C PRO A 344 15.50 -3.39 -47.30
N PRO A 345 15.01 -3.83 -46.13
CA PRO A 345 13.72 -4.52 -46.01
C PRO A 345 12.55 -3.72 -46.62
N GLN A 346 11.60 -4.42 -47.24
CA GLN A 346 10.32 -3.85 -47.72
C GLN A 346 9.18 -4.51 -46.91
N PRO A 347 8.76 -3.93 -45.77
CA PRO A 347 7.63 -4.47 -45.01
C PRO A 347 6.32 -4.32 -45.78
N GLN A 348 5.41 -5.28 -45.63
CA GLN A 348 4.02 -5.14 -46.10
C GLN A 348 3.15 -4.35 -45.11
N GLY A 349 3.52 -4.28 -43.83
CA GLY A 349 2.90 -3.41 -42.82
C GLY A 349 3.55 -2.03 -42.70
N ASP A 350 3.51 -1.48 -41.48
CA ASP A 350 3.97 -0.14 -41.12
C ASP A 350 5.49 -0.07 -40.90
N LEU A 351 6.05 1.14 -41.00
CA LEU A 351 7.45 1.42 -40.71
C LEU A 351 7.56 2.55 -39.67
N SER A 352 8.04 2.23 -38.47
CA SER A 352 8.15 3.25 -37.41
C SER A 352 9.28 4.25 -37.66
N SER A 353 10.42 3.77 -38.20
CA SER A 353 11.58 4.64 -38.47
C SER A 353 12.47 4.14 -39.62
N SER A 354 12.91 5.09 -40.47
CA SER A 354 13.89 4.85 -41.54
C SER A 354 15.25 5.50 -41.20
N PRO A 355 16.39 4.85 -41.45
CA PRO A 355 17.70 5.35 -41.09
C PRO A 355 18.23 6.40 -42.09
N PRO A 356 19.05 7.37 -41.63
CA PRO A 356 19.64 8.38 -42.50
C PRO A 356 20.69 7.79 -43.44
N HIS A 357 20.90 8.46 -44.58
CA HIS A 357 21.96 8.16 -45.57
C HIS A 357 21.80 6.86 -46.39
N LEU A 358 20.59 6.35 -46.58
CA LEU A 358 20.33 5.29 -47.55
C LEU A 358 20.24 5.84 -48.98
N ILE A 359 20.84 5.13 -49.95
CA ILE A 359 20.69 5.44 -51.38
C ILE A 359 19.28 5.07 -51.85
N ASN A 360 18.78 3.92 -51.37
CA ASN A 360 17.42 3.44 -51.56
C ASN A 360 16.84 3.15 -50.16
N PRO A 361 15.87 3.92 -49.65
CA PRO A 361 15.22 3.63 -48.37
C PRO A 361 14.06 2.61 -48.51
N PRO A 362 13.62 1.98 -47.40
CA PRO A 362 12.42 1.13 -47.37
C PRO A 362 11.18 1.84 -47.94
N GLN A 363 10.33 1.11 -48.66
CA GLN A 363 9.01 1.55 -49.13
C GLN A 363 7.94 0.67 -48.45
N PRO A 364 7.40 1.07 -47.29
CA PRO A 364 6.32 0.32 -46.65
C PRO A 364 5.02 0.40 -47.46
N GLN A 365 4.23 -0.68 -47.44
CA GLN A 365 2.86 -0.64 -47.95
C GLN A 365 1.86 -0.05 -46.93
N GLY A 366 2.19 -0.05 -45.64
CA GLY A 366 1.44 0.64 -44.58
C GLY A 366 1.92 2.08 -44.32
N ASP A 367 1.78 2.51 -43.07
CA ASP A 367 2.07 3.86 -42.59
C ASP A 367 3.56 4.07 -42.29
N LEU A 368 4.00 5.34 -42.28
CA LEU A 368 5.35 5.74 -41.88
C LEU A 368 5.30 6.77 -40.76
N SER A 369 5.77 6.42 -39.57
CA SER A 369 5.72 7.35 -38.43
C SER A 369 6.73 8.50 -38.56
N SER A 370 7.93 8.21 -39.06
CA SER A 370 8.98 9.24 -39.20
C SER A 370 9.97 8.96 -40.36
N SER A 371 10.29 10.01 -41.11
CA SER A 371 11.31 9.98 -42.17
C SER A 371 12.57 10.76 -41.73
N PRO A 372 13.80 10.27 -42.00
CA PRO A 372 15.03 10.92 -41.55
C PRO A 372 15.46 12.09 -42.45
N PRO A 373 16.17 13.09 -41.91
CA PRO A 373 16.69 14.23 -42.69
C PRO A 373 17.82 13.81 -43.63
N HIS A 374 18.04 14.60 -44.69
CA HIS A 374 19.16 14.47 -45.63
C HIS A 374 19.15 13.25 -46.57
N LEU A 375 17.98 12.68 -46.88
CA LEU A 375 17.86 11.67 -47.95
C LEU A 375 17.77 12.33 -49.34
N ILE A 376 18.48 11.77 -50.31
CA ILE A 376 18.36 12.17 -51.74
C ILE A 376 17.01 11.70 -52.29
N ASN A 377 16.61 10.49 -51.94
CA ASN A 377 15.31 9.89 -52.24
C ASN A 377 14.68 9.46 -50.91
N PRO A 378 13.62 10.12 -50.40
CA PRO A 378 12.94 9.70 -49.19
C PRO A 378 11.95 8.54 -49.43
N PRO A 379 11.55 7.79 -48.38
CA PRO A 379 10.46 6.80 -48.44
C PRO A 379 9.15 7.39 -49.01
N GLN A 380 8.42 6.58 -49.78
CA GLN A 380 7.07 6.88 -50.28
C GLN A 380 6.10 5.81 -49.73
N PRO A 381 5.53 6.00 -48.53
CA PRO A 381 4.55 5.06 -47.98
C PRO A 381 3.26 5.07 -48.81
N GLN A 382 2.59 3.91 -48.92
CA GLN A 382 1.24 3.83 -49.49
C GLN A 382 0.16 4.23 -48.47
N GLY A 383 0.44 4.16 -47.15
CA GLY A 383 -0.41 4.68 -46.09
C GLY A 383 -0.09 6.14 -45.69
N ASP A 384 -0.35 6.46 -44.43
CA ASP A 384 -0.20 7.78 -43.83
C ASP A 384 1.25 8.10 -43.44
N LEU A 385 1.58 9.39 -43.34
CA LEU A 385 2.86 9.88 -42.85
C LEU A 385 2.65 10.83 -41.66
N SER A 386 3.11 10.42 -40.47
CA SER A 386 2.87 11.24 -39.26
C SER A 386 3.74 12.51 -39.22
N SER A 387 4.98 12.46 -39.72
CA SER A 387 5.88 13.61 -39.72
C SER A 387 6.91 13.62 -40.87
N SER A 388 7.10 14.81 -41.48
CA SER A 388 8.13 15.03 -42.50
C SER A 388 9.34 15.83 -41.95
N PRO A 389 10.59 15.39 -42.20
CA PRO A 389 11.78 16.04 -41.65
C PRO A 389 12.13 17.36 -42.37
N PRO A 390 12.82 18.28 -41.69
CA PRO A 390 13.24 19.55 -42.30
C PRO A 390 14.41 19.34 -43.28
N HIS A 391 14.55 20.26 -44.25
CA HIS A 391 15.70 20.35 -45.17
C HIS A 391 15.83 19.26 -46.26
N LEU A 392 14.73 18.67 -46.73
CA LEU A 392 14.74 17.80 -47.90
C LEU A 392 14.63 18.60 -49.21
N ILE A 393 15.43 18.23 -50.23
CA ILE A 393 15.31 18.77 -51.61
C ILE A 393 14.04 18.22 -52.28
N ASN A 394 13.77 16.93 -52.06
CA ASN A 394 12.55 16.24 -52.46
C ASN A 394 11.90 15.66 -51.20
N PRO A 395 10.73 16.15 -50.75
CA PRO A 395 10.02 15.60 -49.59
C PRO A 395 9.22 14.32 -49.94
N PRO A 396 8.89 13.47 -48.94
CA PRO A 396 7.99 12.31 -49.12
C PRO A 396 6.64 12.71 -49.71
N GLN A 397 6.05 11.87 -50.57
CA GLN A 397 4.68 11.99 -51.09
C GLN A 397 3.87 10.75 -50.64
N PRO A 398 3.28 10.76 -49.43
CA PRO A 398 2.41 9.65 -49.01
C PRO A 398 1.15 9.60 -49.89
N GLN A 399 0.60 8.39 -50.11
CA GLN A 399 -0.72 8.23 -50.73
C GLN A 399 -1.87 8.46 -49.73
N GLY A 400 -1.64 8.30 -48.43
CA GLY A 400 -2.57 8.66 -47.35
C GLY A 400 -2.44 10.09 -46.84
N ASP A 401 -2.77 10.31 -45.57
CA ASP A 401 -2.78 11.58 -44.87
C ASP A 401 -1.39 12.03 -44.39
N LEU A 402 -1.20 13.34 -44.21
CA LEU A 402 0.02 13.91 -43.60
C LEU A 402 -0.33 14.67 -42.32
N SER A 403 0.13 14.17 -41.17
CA SER A 403 -0.24 14.77 -39.88
C SER A 403 0.52 16.07 -39.56
N SER A 404 1.80 16.15 -39.94
CA SER A 404 2.62 17.35 -39.68
C SER A 404 3.71 17.58 -40.72
N SER A 405 3.85 18.83 -41.17
CA SER A 405 4.95 19.27 -42.03
C SER A 405 5.84 20.32 -41.35
N THR A 406 7.16 20.14 -41.45
CA THR A 406 8.13 20.99 -40.75
C THR A 406 8.41 22.31 -41.49
N PRO A 407 8.76 23.40 -40.78
CA PRO A 407 9.01 24.70 -41.41
C PRO A 407 10.33 24.70 -42.19
N ARG A 408 10.32 25.37 -43.36
CA ARG A 408 11.44 25.56 -44.31
C ARG A 408 11.72 24.40 -45.28
N LEU A 409 10.75 24.09 -46.13
CA LEU A 409 10.96 23.28 -47.33
C LEU A 409 10.93 24.17 -48.60
N ILE A 410 11.84 23.91 -49.55
CA ILE A 410 11.85 24.61 -50.86
C ILE A 410 10.67 24.13 -51.71
N ASN A 411 10.37 22.83 -51.66
CA ASN A 411 9.19 22.20 -52.23
C ASN A 411 8.42 21.52 -51.09
N PRO A 412 7.15 21.87 -50.83
CA PRO A 412 6.34 21.21 -49.80
C PRO A 412 5.78 19.85 -50.28
N PRO A 413 5.58 18.86 -49.39
CA PRO A 413 4.93 17.59 -49.73
C PRO A 413 3.49 17.80 -50.22
N GLN A 414 3.04 16.95 -51.16
CA GLN A 414 1.68 16.92 -51.71
C GLN A 414 1.05 15.55 -51.39
N PRO A 415 0.51 15.35 -50.17
CA PRO A 415 -0.24 14.12 -49.87
C PRO A 415 -1.47 14.00 -50.78
N GLN A 416 -1.87 12.77 -51.11
CA GLN A 416 -3.14 12.52 -51.80
C GLN A 416 -4.34 12.57 -50.83
N GLY A 417 -4.14 12.35 -49.52
CA GLY A 417 -5.13 12.53 -48.46
C GLY A 417 -5.19 13.94 -47.83
N ASP A 418 -5.60 14.02 -46.57
CA ASP A 418 -5.79 15.24 -45.78
C ASP A 418 -4.45 15.78 -45.20
N LEU A 419 -4.40 17.10 -44.95
CA LEU A 419 -3.27 17.77 -44.30
C LEU A 419 -3.73 18.51 -43.03
N SER A 420 -3.35 17.97 -41.86
CA SER A 420 -3.91 18.47 -40.59
C SER A 420 -3.21 19.72 -40.03
N SER A 421 -1.95 20.00 -40.39
CA SER A 421 -1.25 21.22 -39.97
C SER A 421 -0.27 21.77 -41.02
N SER A 422 -0.43 23.06 -41.33
CA SER A 422 0.49 23.80 -42.22
C SER A 422 1.50 24.63 -41.41
N PRO A 423 2.82 24.60 -41.72
CA PRO A 423 3.82 25.34 -40.97
C PRO A 423 3.69 26.86 -41.19
N PRO A 424 4.04 27.68 -40.19
CA PRO A 424 4.12 29.12 -40.36
C PRO A 424 5.32 29.44 -41.27
N HIS A 425 5.05 30.16 -42.36
CA HIS A 425 6.00 30.63 -43.38
C HIS A 425 6.35 29.61 -44.49
N LEU A 426 5.58 29.66 -45.58
CA LEU A 426 5.87 28.97 -46.84
C LEU A 426 6.07 29.98 -47.98
N ILE A 427 7.04 29.71 -48.87
CA ILE A 427 7.22 30.46 -50.14
C ILE A 427 6.19 30.00 -51.18
N ASN A 428 5.82 28.71 -51.16
CA ASN A 428 4.73 28.12 -51.93
C ASN A 428 3.88 27.23 -51.00
N PRO A 429 2.54 27.39 -50.94
CA PRO A 429 1.66 26.56 -50.11
C PRO A 429 1.45 25.14 -50.69
N PRO A 430 1.31 24.08 -49.87
CA PRO A 430 0.90 22.75 -50.34
C PRO A 430 -0.53 22.75 -50.89
N GLN A 431 -0.80 21.89 -51.88
CA GLN A 431 -2.11 21.63 -52.45
C GLN A 431 -2.47 20.14 -52.23
N PRO A 432 -2.89 19.75 -51.01
CA PRO A 432 -3.43 18.40 -50.80
C PRO A 432 -4.66 18.18 -51.69
N GLN A 433 -4.92 16.92 -52.05
CA GLN A 433 -6.17 16.56 -52.74
C GLN A 433 -7.37 16.45 -51.76
N GLY A 434 -7.11 16.29 -50.45
CA GLY A 434 -8.09 16.30 -49.35
C GLY A 434 -8.22 17.64 -48.58
N ASP A 435 -8.80 17.60 -47.37
CA ASP A 435 -9.15 18.76 -46.53
C ASP A 435 -7.96 19.33 -45.70
N LEU A 436 -8.04 20.62 -45.34
CA LEU A 436 -7.05 21.37 -44.54
C LEU A 436 -7.65 21.81 -43.20
N SER A 437 -7.12 21.31 -42.06
CA SER A 437 -7.82 21.47 -40.77
C SER A 437 -7.39 22.65 -39.86
N SER A 438 -6.24 23.33 -40.07
CA SER A 438 -5.84 24.46 -39.21
C SER A 438 -4.88 25.52 -39.82
N SER A 439 -4.99 26.78 -39.38
CA SER A 439 -4.09 27.92 -39.67
C SER A 439 -3.29 28.36 -38.41
N PRO A 440 -2.07 28.94 -38.52
CA PRO A 440 -1.08 28.89 -37.43
C PRO A 440 -1.22 30.01 -36.37
N PRO A 441 -1.04 29.71 -35.06
CA PRO A 441 -0.87 30.72 -34.02
C PRO A 441 0.52 30.70 -33.33
N HIS A 442 1.03 31.88 -32.97
CA HIS A 442 2.17 32.07 -32.06
C HIS A 442 1.79 31.72 -30.60
N LEU A 443 2.71 31.09 -29.85
CA LEU A 443 2.59 30.65 -28.44
C LEU A 443 3.81 31.07 -27.61
N ILE A 444 3.60 31.27 -26.28
CA ILE A 444 4.58 31.06 -25.18
C ILE A 444 3.72 30.71 -23.93
N ASN A 445 3.65 29.47 -23.40
CA ASN A 445 4.69 28.73 -22.67
C ASN A 445 4.52 27.16 -22.71
N PRO A 446 5.57 26.36 -22.40
CA PRO A 446 5.75 24.94 -22.79
C PRO A 446 5.52 23.87 -21.67
N PRO A 447 5.56 22.54 -21.99
CA PRO A 447 5.12 21.44 -21.11
C PRO A 447 6.22 20.77 -20.25
N GLN A 448 5.78 20.03 -19.20
CA GLN A 448 6.58 19.19 -18.30
C GLN A 448 6.78 17.73 -18.82
N PRO A 449 7.89 17.04 -18.49
CA PRO A 449 8.16 15.66 -18.89
C PRO A 449 7.58 14.60 -17.93
N GLN A 450 7.11 13.48 -18.50
CA GLN A 450 6.79 12.22 -17.82
C GLN A 450 8.05 11.38 -17.62
N GLY A 451 8.18 10.77 -16.44
CA GLY A 451 9.17 9.73 -16.12
C GLY A 451 8.51 8.63 -15.29
N ASP A 452 8.68 7.40 -15.74
CA ASP A 452 8.11 6.16 -15.24
C ASP A 452 8.75 5.71 -13.91
N LEU A 453 7.97 5.12 -12.99
CA LEU A 453 8.48 4.46 -11.78
C LEU A 453 7.69 3.17 -11.49
N SER A 454 8.45 2.08 -11.54
CA SER A 454 8.13 0.70 -11.19
C SER A 454 7.26 0.51 -9.93
N SER A 455 6.30 -0.40 -10.03
CA SER A 455 5.50 -0.95 -8.94
C SER A 455 6.37 -1.59 -7.85
N SER A 456 6.30 -1.06 -6.63
CA SER A 456 6.80 -1.76 -5.44
C SER A 456 5.68 -1.86 -4.42
N THR A 457 5.39 -3.09 -3.97
CA THR A 457 4.49 -3.33 -2.84
C THR A 457 5.09 -2.71 -1.57
N PRO A 458 4.31 -1.97 -0.76
CA PRO A 458 4.85 -1.31 0.43
C PRO A 458 5.33 -2.35 1.46
N ARG A 459 6.60 -2.24 1.85
CA ARG A 459 7.23 -3.11 2.86
C ARG A 459 6.73 -2.79 4.27
N PRO A 460 6.62 -3.77 5.18
CA PRO A 460 6.08 -3.54 6.51
C PRO A 460 7.01 -2.66 7.36
N ARG A 461 6.42 -1.66 8.03
CA ARG A 461 7.14 -0.70 8.89
C ARG A 461 6.59 -0.71 10.31
N VAL A 462 7.47 -0.48 11.28
CA VAL A 462 7.13 -0.24 12.69
C VAL A 462 7.67 1.11 13.12
N GLY A 463 6.80 1.94 13.69
CA GLY A 463 7.15 3.19 14.35
C GLY A 463 7.33 2.96 15.84
N VAL A 464 8.37 3.54 16.43
CA VAL A 464 8.65 3.44 17.86
C VAL A 464 8.70 4.83 18.45
N PHE A 465 7.87 5.07 19.46
CA PHE A 465 7.81 6.30 20.23
C PHE A 465 8.33 6.04 21.63
N LEU A 466 9.28 6.85 22.06
CA LEU A 466 9.81 6.85 23.41
C LEU A 466 9.56 8.23 24.03
N ASP A 467 8.88 8.27 25.18
CA ASP A 467 8.86 9.42 26.08
C ASP A 467 9.60 9.04 27.36
N TRP A 468 10.93 9.16 27.30
CA TRP A 468 11.81 8.73 28.38
C TRP A 468 11.46 9.41 29.73
N PRO A 469 11.18 10.74 29.80
CA PRO A 469 10.80 11.40 31.06
C PRO A 469 9.52 10.89 31.71
N THR A 470 8.52 10.51 30.91
CA THR A 470 7.23 10.00 31.43
C THR A 470 7.20 8.48 31.56
N GLY A 471 8.22 7.81 31.03
CA GLY A 471 8.36 6.37 31.17
C GLY A 471 7.55 5.57 30.15
N THR A 472 7.24 6.15 29.00
CA THR A 472 6.39 5.54 27.99
C THR A 472 7.23 5.08 26.80
N LEU A 473 7.07 3.81 26.39
CA LEU A 473 7.61 3.28 25.14
C LEU A 473 6.48 2.61 24.36
N SER A 474 6.11 3.19 23.23
CA SER A 474 4.99 2.75 22.40
C SER A 474 5.46 2.29 21.02
N PHE A 475 4.87 1.21 20.53
CA PHE A 475 5.10 0.66 19.20
C PHE A 475 3.86 0.85 18.34
N TYR A 476 4.06 1.14 17.06
CA TYR A 476 3.02 1.39 16.08
C TYR A 476 3.32 0.60 14.81
N LYS A 477 2.29 0.00 14.20
CA LYS A 477 2.36 -0.46 12.82
C LYS A 477 2.22 0.76 11.92
N VAL A 478 3.15 0.92 10.99
CA VAL A 478 3.13 2.03 10.02
C VAL A 478 2.80 1.46 8.65
N TYR A 479 1.73 1.95 8.03
CA TYR A 479 1.32 1.57 6.68
C TYR A 479 0.86 2.82 5.93
N CYS A 480 1.50 3.15 4.81
CA CYS A 480 1.21 4.34 4.00
C CYS A 480 0.96 5.60 4.87
N GLY A 481 1.91 5.93 5.76
CA GLY A 481 1.82 7.10 6.64
C GLY A 481 0.87 6.99 7.85
N LEU A 482 0.01 5.96 7.92
CA LEU A 482 -0.87 5.72 9.07
C LEU A 482 -0.16 4.95 10.18
N MET A 483 -0.24 5.47 11.42
CA MET A 483 0.30 4.84 12.63
C MET A 483 -0.81 4.16 13.43
N THR A 484 -0.91 2.83 13.36
CA THR A 484 -1.79 2.04 14.24
C THR A 484 -1.02 1.63 15.49
N HIS A 485 -1.48 2.05 16.67
CA HIS A 485 -0.86 1.64 17.93
C HIS A 485 -0.90 0.10 18.10
N LEU A 486 0.24 -0.48 18.47
CA LEU A 486 0.39 -1.92 18.73
C LEU A 486 0.47 -2.21 20.23
N TYR A 487 1.35 -1.50 20.93
CA TYR A 487 1.60 -1.76 22.36
C TYR A 487 2.31 -0.60 23.03
N THR A 488 2.05 -0.40 24.33
CA THR A 488 2.78 0.55 25.17
C THR A 488 3.33 -0.14 26.39
N PHE A 489 4.64 -0.01 26.63
CA PHE A 489 5.24 -0.24 27.94
C PHE A 489 5.20 1.05 28.76
N GLN A 490 4.67 0.97 29.97
CA GLN A 490 4.76 2.03 30.97
C GLN A 490 5.71 1.58 32.08
N THR A 491 6.83 2.26 32.23
CA THR A 491 7.90 1.92 33.18
C THR A 491 8.65 3.17 33.63
N ILE A 492 9.61 3.07 34.54
CA ILE A 492 10.48 4.19 34.90
C ILE A 492 11.87 3.88 34.38
N PHE A 493 12.31 4.63 33.38
CA PHE A 493 13.66 4.48 32.84
C PHE A 493 14.69 5.13 33.76
N THR A 494 15.75 4.40 34.06
CA THR A 494 16.79 4.84 35.02
C THR A 494 18.11 5.19 34.34
N GLU A 495 18.28 4.76 33.09
CA GLU A 495 19.48 4.96 32.27
C GLU A 495 19.09 5.33 30.83
N PRO A 496 20.01 5.90 30.03
CA PRO A 496 19.80 6.10 28.60
C PRO A 496 19.44 4.78 27.88
N LEU A 497 18.45 4.84 27.00
CA LEU A 497 17.99 3.70 26.22
C LEU A 497 18.64 3.67 24.83
N TYR A 498 19.15 2.52 24.44
CA TYR A 498 19.75 2.30 23.13
C TYR A 498 18.77 1.49 22.28
N PRO A 499 18.31 2.01 21.13
CA PRO A 499 17.56 1.22 20.16
C PRO A 499 18.35 -0.01 19.72
N THR A 500 17.66 -1.12 19.52
CA THR A 500 18.30 -2.40 19.25
C THR A 500 17.46 -3.26 18.32
N PHE A 501 18.16 -4.06 17.51
CA PHE A 501 17.56 -4.93 16.50
C PHE A 501 18.12 -6.34 16.60
N GLY A 502 17.24 -7.33 16.45
CA GLY A 502 17.61 -8.75 16.43
C GLY A 502 17.04 -9.47 15.22
N LEU A 503 17.86 -10.32 14.59
CA LEU A 503 17.55 -10.94 13.30
C LEU A 503 17.61 -12.46 13.42
N GLN A 504 16.46 -13.14 13.44
CA GLN A 504 16.41 -14.54 13.89
C GLN A 504 16.70 -15.58 12.81
N HIS A 505 16.56 -15.24 11.53
CA HIS A 505 16.84 -16.15 10.41
C HIS A 505 17.76 -15.51 9.36
N PRO A 506 18.50 -16.30 8.56
CA PRO A 506 19.20 -15.79 7.38
C PRO A 506 18.25 -15.04 6.44
N HIS A 507 18.71 -13.99 5.78
CA HIS A 507 17.93 -13.12 4.86
C HIS A 507 16.82 -12.28 5.52
N THR A 508 16.76 -12.26 6.86
CA THR A 508 16.01 -11.23 7.57
C THR A 508 16.78 -9.93 7.50
N SER A 509 16.08 -8.81 7.37
CA SER A 509 16.72 -7.49 7.33
C SER A 509 15.91 -6.43 8.06
N VAL A 510 16.60 -5.40 8.52
CA VAL A 510 16.04 -4.23 9.18
C VAL A 510 16.71 -2.99 8.59
N SER A 511 15.91 -2.02 8.19
CA SER A 511 16.36 -0.73 7.66
C SER A 511 15.75 0.42 8.45
N LEU A 512 16.58 1.35 8.91
CA LEU A 512 16.16 2.60 9.51
C LEU A 512 15.65 3.53 8.40
N GLY A 513 14.36 3.87 8.44
CA GLY A 513 13.67 4.48 7.29
C GLY A 513 14.01 5.96 7.03
N PHE A 514 14.31 6.27 5.76
CA PHE A 514 13.82 7.44 5.02
C PHE A 514 13.12 6.89 3.76
N ALA A 515 11.87 7.29 3.49
CA ALA A 515 11.32 7.13 2.14
C ALA A 515 12.14 8.01 1.17
N SER A 516 12.23 7.57 -0.08
CA SER A 516 12.91 8.18 -1.24
C SER A 516 13.12 9.71 -1.19
N ASN A 517 14.37 10.11 -1.46
CA ASN A 517 14.93 11.47 -1.62
C ASN A 517 14.97 12.39 -0.38
N PRO A 518 16.10 13.10 -0.13
CA PRO A 518 16.20 14.06 0.96
C PRO A 518 15.48 15.35 0.57
N VAL A 519 14.25 15.51 1.03
CA VAL A 519 13.61 16.83 1.14
C VAL A 519 13.91 17.37 2.54
N SER A 520 14.33 18.62 2.58
CA SER A 520 14.72 19.41 3.75
C SER A 520 13.74 19.29 4.93
N SER A 521 14.25 19.60 6.12
CA SER A 521 13.62 19.56 7.46
C SER A 521 12.38 20.45 7.66
N GLU A 522 11.61 20.77 6.62
CA GLU A 522 10.40 21.61 6.67
C GLU A 522 9.07 20.81 6.63
N THR A 523 9.11 19.48 6.59
CA THR A 523 7.95 18.66 6.16
C THR A 523 7.01 18.13 7.26
N VAL A 524 7.31 18.32 8.56
CA VAL A 524 6.38 17.90 9.64
C VAL A 524 5.66 19.14 10.20
N PRO A 525 4.33 19.27 10.01
CA PRO A 525 3.60 20.42 10.50
C PRO A 525 3.54 20.47 12.04
N ASN A 526 3.74 21.66 12.59
CA ASN A 526 3.49 21.95 14.00
C ASN A 526 1.98 21.91 14.25
N HIS A 527 1.54 21.17 15.26
CA HIS A 527 0.12 21.08 15.57
C HIS A 527 -0.32 22.26 16.45
N PHE A 528 -1.50 22.80 16.18
CA PHE A 528 -2.14 23.80 17.02
C PHE A 528 -3.62 23.49 17.22
N GLU A 529 -4.18 23.97 18.32
CA GLU A 529 -5.62 24.00 18.56
C GLU A 529 -6.10 25.44 18.33
N PRO A 530 -7.09 25.69 17.45
CA PRO A 530 -7.56 27.04 17.17
C PRO A 530 -8.42 27.60 18.30
N GLU A 531 -8.40 28.93 18.43
CA GLU A 531 -9.33 29.68 19.28
C GLU A 531 -10.70 29.78 18.58
N ILE A 532 -11.79 29.66 19.36
CA ILE A 532 -13.14 29.92 18.85
C ILE A 532 -13.42 31.40 19.05
N TYR A 533 -13.55 32.18 17.97
CA TYR A 533 -13.64 33.64 18.06
C TYR A 533 -15.06 34.21 17.84
N SER A 534 -16.03 33.37 17.44
CA SER A 534 -17.45 33.75 17.38
C SER A 534 -18.33 32.67 17.99
N HIS A 535 -19.21 33.08 18.92
CA HIS A 535 -20.22 32.19 19.50
C HIS A 535 -21.51 32.10 18.66
N GLU A 536 -21.71 33.04 17.73
CA GLU A 536 -22.90 33.08 16.87
C GLU A 536 -22.68 32.37 15.53
N GLY A 537 -21.42 32.27 15.06
CA GLY A 537 -21.03 31.55 13.85
C GLY A 537 -20.48 30.16 14.18
N LYS A 538 -21.26 29.10 13.93
CA LYS A 538 -20.78 27.71 14.04
C LYS A 538 -19.54 27.50 13.18
N GLY A 539 -18.53 26.81 13.73
CA GLY A 539 -17.31 26.47 13.01
C GLY A 539 -16.38 27.65 12.69
N ALA A 540 -16.39 28.74 13.47
CA ALA A 540 -15.48 29.87 13.29
C ALA A 540 -14.23 29.77 14.19
N TYR A 541 -13.06 29.70 13.56
CA TYR A 541 -11.77 29.42 14.17
C TYR A 541 -10.74 30.52 13.90
N ARG A 542 -9.89 30.78 14.89
CA ARG A 542 -8.81 31.75 14.84
C ARG A 542 -7.50 31.07 15.19
N PHE A 543 -6.48 31.34 14.38
CA PHE A 543 -5.11 30.91 14.63
C PHE A 543 -4.18 32.11 14.60
N GLN A 544 -3.47 32.32 15.70
CA GLN A 544 -2.43 33.35 15.79
C GLN A 544 -1.07 32.68 15.62
N CYS A 545 -0.49 32.83 14.44
CA CYS A 545 0.77 32.20 14.09
C CYS A 545 1.94 33.08 14.52
N PRO A 546 2.89 32.56 15.32
CA PRO A 546 4.02 33.35 15.82
C PRO A 546 5.20 33.45 14.83
N SER A 547 5.25 32.63 13.78
CA SER A 547 6.41 32.55 12.90
C SER A 547 6.10 31.93 11.53
N ALA A 548 7.06 32.04 10.61
CA ALA A 548 7.05 31.22 9.41
C ALA A 548 7.08 29.72 9.76
N GLY A 549 6.46 28.88 8.93
CA GLY A 549 6.45 27.43 9.11
C GLY A 549 5.18 26.76 8.61
N LEU A 550 5.08 25.45 8.84
CA LEU A 550 3.93 24.63 8.49
C LEU A 550 3.12 24.29 9.75
N PHE A 551 1.82 24.57 9.78
CA PHE A 551 0.98 24.45 10.97
C PHE A 551 -0.33 23.70 10.69
N GLN A 552 -0.57 22.60 11.41
CA GLN A 552 -1.76 21.76 11.25
C GLN A 552 -2.76 21.98 12.40
N CYS A 553 -4.01 22.23 12.03
CA CYS A 553 -5.12 22.37 12.95
C CYS A 553 -5.59 21.01 13.48
N SER A 554 -5.62 20.85 14.81
CA SER A 554 -6.09 19.61 15.47
C SER A 554 -7.60 19.35 15.33
N ILE A 555 -8.40 20.37 14.99
CA ILE A 555 -9.87 20.28 14.88
C ILE A 555 -10.32 19.98 13.45
N THR A 556 -9.82 20.74 12.48
CA THR A 556 -10.27 20.67 11.07
C THR A 556 -9.32 19.89 10.18
N GLY A 557 -8.12 19.56 10.65
CA GLY A 557 -7.08 18.91 9.84
C GLY A 557 -6.34 19.84 8.88
N LEU A 558 -6.87 21.03 8.58
CA LEU A 558 -6.24 22.03 7.70
C LEU A 558 -4.78 22.30 8.07
N VAL A 559 -3.93 22.42 7.06
CA VAL A 559 -2.55 22.85 7.23
C VAL A 559 -2.31 24.18 6.53
N PHE A 560 -1.70 25.11 7.25
CA PHE A 560 -1.30 26.43 6.75
C PHE A 560 0.22 26.50 6.63
N ARG A 561 0.74 26.82 5.44
CA ARG A 561 2.14 27.26 5.28
C ARG A 561 2.19 28.77 5.43
N MET A 562 2.87 29.21 6.48
CA MET A 562 3.03 30.61 6.86
C MET A 562 4.41 31.10 6.45
N GLU A 563 4.49 32.27 5.80
CA GLU A 563 5.75 32.96 5.49
C GLU A 563 6.28 33.79 6.66
N GLY A 564 5.44 34.06 7.67
CA GLY A 564 5.79 34.88 8.83
C GLY A 564 4.72 34.85 9.92
N GLU A 565 4.87 35.73 10.90
CA GLU A 565 3.85 35.98 11.92
C GLU A 565 2.57 36.54 11.28
N GLY A 566 1.41 36.06 11.72
CA GLY A 566 0.13 36.50 11.17
C GLY A 566 -1.07 35.84 11.82
N GLU A 567 -2.26 36.37 11.51
CA GLU A 567 -3.53 35.82 11.95
C GLU A 567 -4.21 35.11 10.78
N VAL A 568 -4.79 33.94 11.08
CA VAL A 568 -5.65 33.22 10.14
C VAL A 568 -7.02 33.05 10.80
N LEU A 569 -8.04 33.62 10.17
CA LEU A 569 -9.44 33.44 10.53
C LEU A 569 -10.05 32.51 9.51
N TYR A 570 -10.67 31.42 9.95
CA TYR A 570 -11.29 30.50 9.01
C TYR A 570 -12.56 29.90 9.57
N ARG A 571 -13.45 29.51 8.67
CA ARG A 571 -14.70 28.84 9.04
C ARG A 571 -15.18 27.89 7.96
N THR A 572 -15.91 26.87 8.37
CA THR A 572 -16.64 26.02 7.42
C THR A 572 -17.85 26.77 6.88
N VAL A 573 -18.05 26.73 5.56
CA VAL A 573 -19.19 27.33 4.85
C VAL A 573 -19.88 26.26 3.98
N HIS A 574 -21.06 26.59 3.43
CA HIS A 574 -21.85 25.65 2.64
C HIS A 574 -21.44 25.70 1.16
N TRP A 575 -21.52 24.56 0.48
CA TRP A 575 -21.39 24.47 -0.96
C TRP A 575 -22.68 24.94 -1.66
N ASP A 576 -22.55 25.78 -2.68
CA ASP A 576 -23.62 25.91 -3.67
C ASP A 576 -23.58 24.72 -4.64
N ARG A 577 -24.39 23.70 -4.33
CA ARG A 577 -24.52 22.48 -5.14
C ARG A 577 -24.93 22.75 -6.57
N LYS A 578 -25.77 23.77 -6.81
CA LYS A 578 -26.24 24.06 -8.16
C LYS A 578 -25.09 24.59 -9.00
N LEU A 579 -24.34 25.54 -8.46
CA LEU A 579 -23.20 26.12 -9.15
C LEU A 579 -22.10 25.07 -9.40
N LEU A 580 -21.84 24.22 -8.41
CA LEU A 580 -20.82 23.16 -8.53
C LEU A 580 -21.22 22.05 -9.52
N SER A 581 -22.50 21.65 -9.55
CA SER A 581 -23.01 20.67 -10.52
C SER A 581 -22.98 21.17 -11.98
N GLN A 582 -23.13 22.49 -12.22
CA GLN A 582 -23.04 23.06 -13.56
C GLN A 582 -21.64 22.90 -14.17
N SER A 583 -20.61 22.80 -13.33
CA SER A 583 -19.24 22.51 -13.71
C SER A 583 -18.89 21.02 -13.76
N GLY A 584 -19.85 20.11 -13.58
CA GLY A 584 -19.59 18.67 -13.57
C GLY A 584 -18.74 18.20 -12.38
N LYS A 585 -18.79 18.94 -11.26
CA LYS A 585 -18.01 18.68 -10.05
C LYS A 585 -18.93 18.40 -8.87
N ARG A 586 -18.42 17.68 -7.88
CA ARG A 586 -19.09 17.45 -6.59
C ARG A 586 -18.11 17.59 -5.42
N PRO A 587 -18.60 17.89 -4.20
CA PRO A 587 -17.72 18.07 -3.05
C PRO A 587 -16.97 16.78 -2.70
N ALA A 588 -15.67 16.91 -2.43
CA ALA A 588 -14.81 15.86 -1.89
C ALA A 588 -14.29 16.20 -0.47
N GLY A 589 -14.73 17.32 0.09
CA GLY A 589 -14.42 17.75 1.45
C GLY A 589 -15.27 18.94 1.91
N PRO A 590 -15.06 19.42 3.14
CA PRO A 590 -15.65 20.67 3.62
C PRO A 590 -15.15 21.88 2.83
N LEU A 591 -15.96 22.94 2.74
CA LEU A 591 -15.57 24.22 2.17
C LEU A 591 -15.15 25.17 3.28
N PHE A 592 -13.93 25.70 3.22
CA PHE A 592 -13.37 26.57 4.26
C PHE A 592 -13.19 27.99 3.74
N ASN A 593 -13.94 28.94 4.29
CA ASN A 593 -13.69 30.36 4.08
C ASN A 593 -12.55 30.82 4.97
N ILE A 594 -11.46 31.28 4.38
CA ILE A 594 -10.19 31.61 5.01
C ILE A 594 -9.86 33.08 4.73
N ASP A 595 -9.63 33.83 5.80
CA ASP A 595 -9.13 35.20 5.77
C ASP A 595 -7.78 35.28 6.50
N CYS A 596 -6.82 35.98 5.91
CA CYS A 596 -5.51 36.24 6.51
C CYS A 596 -5.15 37.70 6.23
N PRO A 597 -5.46 38.62 7.16
CA PRO A 597 -5.28 40.06 6.94
C PRO A 597 -3.85 40.45 6.58
N GLN A 598 -2.86 39.76 7.13
CA GLN A 598 -1.43 39.99 6.89
C GLN A 598 -0.91 39.31 5.61
N LYS A 599 -1.75 38.53 4.92
CA LYS A 599 -1.41 37.73 3.73
C LYS A 599 -0.21 36.80 3.97
N ALA A 600 -0.07 36.31 5.19
CA ALA A 600 1.08 35.51 5.61
C ALA A 600 0.96 34.04 5.18
N VAL A 601 -0.23 33.55 4.80
CA VAL A 601 -0.42 32.19 4.28
C VAL A 601 -0.08 32.16 2.79
N CYS A 602 0.83 31.27 2.39
CA CYS A 602 1.21 31.08 0.98
C CYS A 602 0.77 29.74 0.39
N GLN A 603 0.46 28.75 1.23
CA GLN A 603 0.02 27.41 0.82
C GLN A 603 -1.02 26.85 1.79
N LEU A 604 -2.00 26.13 1.25
CA LEU A 604 -3.00 25.38 2.01
C LEU A 604 -2.86 23.89 1.74
N HIS A 605 -2.97 23.08 2.78
CA HIS A 605 -3.19 21.63 2.63
C HIS A 605 -4.61 21.32 3.13
N LEU A 606 -5.45 20.88 2.21
CA LEU A 606 -6.86 20.56 2.42
C LEU A 606 -7.02 19.05 2.66
N PRO A 607 -7.69 18.61 3.74
CA PRO A 607 -7.80 17.20 4.07
C PRO A 607 -8.78 16.46 3.15
N HIS A 608 -8.33 15.34 2.58
CA HIS A 608 -9.17 14.43 1.80
C HIS A 608 -9.26 13.03 2.43
N CYS A 609 -10.16 12.21 1.90
CA CYS A 609 -10.40 10.84 2.35
C CYS A 609 -10.20 9.77 1.26
N GLN A 610 -9.74 10.16 0.06
CA GLN A 610 -9.42 9.23 -1.02
C GLN A 610 -8.26 8.29 -0.66
N ILE A 611 -8.33 7.05 -1.15
CA ILE A 611 -7.26 6.05 -0.98
C ILE A 611 -6.40 6.03 -2.25
N HIS A 612 -5.11 6.31 -2.13
CA HIS A 612 -4.16 6.43 -3.25
C HIS A 612 -4.15 5.21 -4.19
N SER A 613 -4.19 4.00 -3.64
CA SER A 613 -4.22 2.76 -4.45
C SER A 613 -5.53 2.55 -5.21
N GLY A 614 -6.57 3.35 -4.96
CA GLY A 614 -7.89 3.23 -5.57
C GLY A 614 -8.11 4.09 -6.82
N GLY A 615 -7.10 4.86 -7.27
CA GLY A 615 -7.20 5.75 -8.44
C GLY A 615 -8.11 6.98 -8.24
N GLY A 616 -8.76 7.13 -7.09
CA GLY A 616 -9.67 8.25 -6.81
C GLY A 616 -8.96 9.60 -6.65
N CYS A 617 -7.65 9.60 -6.37
CA CYS A 617 -6.86 10.82 -6.26
C CYS A 617 -6.67 11.55 -7.59
N ASP A 618 -6.71 10.83 -8.72
CA ASP A 618 -6.51 11.39 -10.06
C ASP A 618 -7.61 12.38 -10.46
N PHE A 619 -8.75 12.32 -9.77
CA PHE A 619 -9.94 13.14 -10.03
C PHE A 619 -10.11 14.29 -9.00
N LEU A 620 -9.20 14.42 -8.04
CA LEU A 620 -9.25 15.48 -7.04
C LEU A 620 -8.73 16.80 -7.61
N SER A 621 -9.43 17.88 -7.27
CA SER A 621 -9.04 19.26 -7.54
C SER A 621 -9.54 20.17 -6.42
N VAL A 622 -9.09 21.42 -6.37
CA VAL A 622 -9.56 22.37 -5.35
C VAL A 622 -10.45 23.41 -6.00
N ALA A 623 -11.64 23.64 -5.44
CA ALA A 623 -12.46 24.78 -5.80
C ALA A 623 -12.09 25.99 -4.94
N HIS A 624 -11.95 27.14 -5.59
CA HIS A 624 -11.78 28.46 -5.01
C HIS A 624 -13.03 29.29 -5.32
N VAL A 625 -13.83 29.60 -4.30
CA VAL A 625 -15.06 30.40 -4.43
C VAL A 625 -14.74 31.83 -4.03
N THR A 626 -14.75 32.72 -5.03
CA THR A 626 -14.47 34.15 -4.87
C THR A 626 -15.62 34.89 -4.19
N GLU A 627 -15.39 36.14 -3.79
CA GLU A 627 -16.43 36.98 -3.17
C GLU A 627 -17.63 37.28 -4.10
N ASP A 628 -17.43 37.16 -5.42
CA ASP A 628 -18.47 37.33 -6.43
C ASP A 628 -19.22 36.02 -6.75
N ASP A 629 -19.10 35.00 -5.90
CA ASP A 629 -19.68 33.64 -6.07
C ASP A 629 -19.23 32.93 -7.37
N ILE A 630 -18.09 33.34 -7.94
CA ILE A 630 -17.45 32.66 -9.07
C ILE A 630 -16.54 31.55 -8.52
N ILE A 631 -16.71 30.33 -9.05
CA ILE A 631 -15.86 29.17 -8.72
C ILE A 631 -14.75 29.00 -9.75
N GLU A 632 -13.52 29.00 -9.27
CA GLU A 632 -12.33 28.64 -10.02
C GLU A 632 -11.83 27.26 -9.57
N PHE A 633 -11.39 26.41 -10.51
CA PHE A 633 -10.81 25.11 -10.20
C PHE A 633 -9.29 25.16 -10.30
N LEU A 634 -8.63 24.97 -9.17
CA LEU A 634 -7.18 24.97 -9.05
C LEU A 634 -6.66 23.53 -9.14
N PRO A 635 -5.67 23.25 -10.01
CA PRO A 635 -5.01 21.96 -10.01
C PRO A 635 -4.18 21.81 -8.73
N PRO A 636 -4.14 20.59 -8.15
CA PRO A 636 -3.30 20.32 -6.99
C PRO A 636 -1.82 20.43 -7.36
N HIS A 637 -1.02 20.98 -6.46
CA HIS A 637 0.44 20.94 -6.58
C HIS A 637 0.97 19.53 -6.24
N GLU A 638 0.40 18.94 -5.19
CA GLU A 638 0.71 17.61 -4.70
C GLU A 638 -0.53 17.03 -4.01
N ILE A 639 -0.75 15.72 -4.12
CA ILE A 639 -1.77 14.99 -3.37
C ILE A 639 -1.06 13.93 -2.51
N THR A 640 -0.98 14.18 -1.22
CA THR A 640 -0.42 13.25 -0.21
C THR A 640 -1.47 12.23 0.23
N ASP A 641 -1.15 11.20 1.01
CA ASP A 641 -2.12 10.22 1.54
C ASP A 641 -3.33 10.83 2.29
N THR A 642 -3.25 12.10 2.70
CA THR A 642 -4.25 12.74 3.57
C THR A 642 -4.66 14.15 3.14
N HIS A 643 -3.88 14.82 2.28
CA HIS A 643 -4.13 16.21 1.92
C HIS A 643 -3.84 16.53 0.47
N VAL A 644 -4.68 17.42 -0.09
CA VAL A 644 -4.45 18.13 -1.35
C VAL A 644 -3.70 19.43 -1.04
N ILE A 645 -2.56 19.64 -1.68
CA ILE A 645 -1.68 20.80 -1.44
C ILE A 645 -1.84 21.79 -2.59
N ILE A 646 -2.16 23.05 -2.27
CA ILE A 646 -2.24 24.14 -3.24
C ILE A 646 -1.55 25.41 -2.74
N SER A 647 -0.94 26.17 -3.65
CA SER A 647 -0.49 27.53 -3.37
C SER A 647 -1.66 28.49 -3.54
N ILE A 648 -1.79 29.45 -2.62
CA ILE A 648 -2.86 30.44 -2.67
C ILE A 648 -2.28 31.85 -2.69
N THR A 649 -2.95 32.74 -3.41
CA THR A 649 -2.67 34.19 -3.42
C THR A 649 -3.87 35.03 -2.98
N GLY A 650 -5.04 34.40 -2.87
CA GLY A 650 -6.30 35.00 -2.44
C GLY A 650 -6.79 34.42 -1.11
N PHE A 651 -7.73 35.12 -0.49
CA PHE A 651 -8.33 34.75 0.79
C PHE A 651 -9.85 34.79 0.65
N SER A 652 -10.46 33.61 0.65
CA SER A 652 -11.88 33.38 0.40
C SER A 652 -12.19 31.90 0.71
N ALA A 653 -13.18 31.29 0.07
CA ALA A 653 -13.53 29.89 0.31
C ALA A 653 -12.76 28.89 -0.57
N TYR A 654 -12.14 27.89 0.05
CA TYR A 654 -11.40 26.79 -0.59
C TYR A 654 -11.89 25.43 -0.11
N GLY A 655 -12.02 24.47 -1.02
CA GLY A 655 -12.44 23.11 -0.65
C GLY A 655 -12.19 22.08 -1.74
N ASP A 656 -11.97 20.83 -1.33
CA ASP A 656 -11.70 19.73 -2.24
C ASP A 656 -12.96 19.35 -3.02
N VAL A 657 -12.80 19.11 -4.32
CA VAL A 657 -13.84 18.65 -5.24
C VAL A 657 -13.32 17.50 -6.09
N THR A 658 -14.26 16.69 -6.57
CA THR A 658 -13.99 15.59 -7.50
C THR A 658 -14.92 15.71 -8.70
N ASP A 659 -14.54 15.10 -9.82
CA ASP A 659 -15.42 14.98 -10.97
C ASP A 659 -16.69 14.20 -10.62
N GLU A 660 -17.82 14.62 -11.18
CA GLU A 660 -19.11 13.96 -10.96
C GLU A 660 -19.13 12.55 -11.58
N ASP A 661 -18.44 12.38 -12.72
CA ASP A 661 -18.27 11.11 -13.44
C ASP A 661 -17.07 10.28 -12.96
N ALA A 662 -16.38 10.70 -11.88
CA ALA A 662 -15.25 9.97 -11.32
C ALA A 662 -15.65 8.53 -10.92
N PRO A 663 -14.77 7.53 -11.12
CA PRO A 663 -15.03 6.15 -10.76
C PRO A 663 -15.33 6.03 -9.26
N ILE A 664 -16.32 5.20 -8.93
CA ILE A 664 -16.68 4.92 -7.54
C ILE A 664 -15.56 4.08 -6.94
N SER A 665 -14.79 4.69 -6.04
CA SER A 665 -13.68 4.05 -5.32
C SER A 665 -13.90 4.10 -3.81
N PRO A 666 -13.32 3.17 -3.03
CA PRO A 666 -13.43 3.20 -1.58
C PRO A 666 -12.68 4.41 -0.97
N ILE A 667 -13.27 5.00 0.07
CA ILE A 667 -12.72 6.13 0.82
C ILE A 667 -12.54 5.77 2.29
N LEU A 668 -11.67 6.51 2.98
CA LEU A 668 -11.60 6.50 4.44
C LEU A 668 -12.86 7.15 5.02
N ALA A 669 -13.44 6.49 6.01
CA ALA A 669 -14.71 6.89 6.61
C ALA A 669 -14.73 6.65 8.12
N HIS A 670 -15.67 7.29 8.82
CA HIS A 670 -15.96 7.09 10.22
C HIS A 670 -17.34 6.49 10.44
N VAL A 671 -17.42 5.53 11.36
CA VAL A 671 -18.65 5.07 12.02
C VAL A 671 -18.80 5.84 13.33
N LEU A 672 -19.66 6.87 13.34
CA LEU A 672 -19.95 7.66 14.54
C LEU A 672 -21.24 7.21 15.19
N LEU A 673 -21.24 7.17 16.53
CA LEU A 673 -22.33 6.64 17.33
C LEU A 673 -22.92 7.71 18.23
N PHE A 674 -24.23 7.91 18.17
CA PHE A 674 -24.94 8.87 18.99
C PHE A 674 -26.11 8.23 19.72
N TYR A 675 -26.02 8.19 21.04
CA TYR A 675 -26.99 7.58 21.94
C TYR A 675 -28.06 8.57 22.37
N GLN A 676 -29.31 8.19 22.17
CA GLN A 676 -30.48 8.96 22.56
C GLN A 676 -31.36 8.18 23.55
N PRO A 677 -31.43 8.59 24.83
CA PRO A 677 -32.31 7.97 25.81
C PRO A 677 -33.77 8.42 25.62
N LEU A 678 -34.71 7.47 25.55
CA LEU A 678 -36.16 7.67 25.43
C LEU A 678 -36.90 6.97 26.58
N GLY A 679 -36.48 7.24 27.81
CA GLY A 679 -37.05 6.64 29.02
C GLY A 679 -36.59 5.19 29.23
N LYS A 680 -37.49 4.22 29.02
CA LYS A 680 -37.16 2.78 29.09
C LYS A 680 -36.62 2.20 27.79
N ARG A 681 -36.52 3.00 26.73
CA ARG A 681 -35.98 2.61 25.43
C ARG A 681 -34.89 3.60 25.07
N SER A 682 -34.01 3.20 24.16
CA SER A 682 -32.98 4.10 23.64
C SER A 682 -32.83 3.88 22.15
N ILE A 683 -32.37 4.91 21.45
CA ILE A 683 -31.99 4.82 20.04
C ILE A 683 -30.48 5.05 19.98
N LEU A 684 -29.79 4.15 19.29
CA LEU A 684 -28.42 4.37 18.90
C LEU A 684 -28.40 4.73 17.41
N ASN A 685 -28.07 5.99 17.14
CA ASN A 685 -27.92 6.53 15.80
C ASN A 685 -26.50 6.23 15.31
N VAL A 686 -26.39 5.54 14.18
CA VAL A 686 -25.11 5.20 13.55
C VAL A 686 -24.97 6.02 12.28
N LEU A 687 -23.94 6.85 12.23
CA LEU A 687 -23.62 7.69 11.09
C LEU A 687 -22.38 7.15 10.38
N LEU A 688 -22.51 6.89 9.08
CA LEU A 688 -21.38 6.63 8.20
C LEU A 688 -21.01 7.94 7.49
N LEU A 689 -19.81 8.47 7.74
CA LEU A 689 -19.36 9.75 7.18
C LEU A 689 -17.95 9.64 6.60
N PRO A 690 -17.59 10.43 5.57
CA PRO A 690 -16.19 10.55 5.12
C PRO A 690 -15.24 10.93 6.26
N SER A 691 -13.99 10.48 6.25
CA SER A 691 -13.07 10.71 7.38
C SER A 691 -12.59 12.16 7.51
N ASN A 692 -12.71 12.96 6.44
CA ASN A 692 -12.33 14.37 6.39
C ASN A 692 -13.46 15.32 6.79
N VAL A 693 -14.59 14.82 7.32
CA VAL A 693 -15.60 15.68 7.97
C VAL A 693 -15.07 16.27 9.27
N VAL A 694 -15.42 17.52 9.57
CA VAL A 694 -15.05 18.16 10.84
C VAL A 694 -15.90 17.58 11.98
N ARG A 695 -15.39 16.54 12.66
CA ARG A 695 -16.12 15.78 13.71
C ARG A 695 -16.71 16.66 14.81
N LYS A 696 -16.03 17.74 15.19
CA LYS A 696 -16.52 18.71 16.18
C LYS A 696 -17.85 19.34 15.74
N GLU A 697 -17.97 19.71 14.46
CA GLU A 697 -19.20 20.29 13.91
C GLU A 697 -20.33 19.27 13.80
N VAL A 698 -20.01 18.03 13.42
CA VAL A 698 -20.98 16.91 13.43
C VAL A 698 -21.55 16.72 14.84
N ARG A 699 -20.69 16.69 15.87
CA ARG A 699 -21.10 16.57 17.27
C ARG A 699 -22.01 17.72 17.69
N GLU A 700 -21.59 18.97 17.46
CA GLU A 700 -22.36 20.17 17.81
C GLU A 700 -23.71 20.24 17.07
N LEU A 701 -23.81 19.67 15.87
CA LEU A 701 -25.07 19.59 15.14
C LEU A 701 -26.04 18.59 15.76
N ILE A 702 -25.53 17.42 16.19
CA ILE A 702 -26.31 16.25 16.58
C ILE A 702 -26.63 16.20 18.09
N GLU A 703 -25.76 16.70 18.97
CA GLU A 703 -25.89 16.62 20.44
C GLU A 703 -27.00 17.53 21.05
N ARG A 704 -28.16 17.59 20.39
CA ARG A 704 -29.36 18.29 20.88
C ARG A 704 -30.14 17.40 21.85
N ASP A 705 -30.88 18.02 22.77
CA ASP A 705 -31.92 17.40 23.62
C ASP A 705 -31.61 15.98 24.16
N GLY A 706 -30.41 15.81 24.75
CA GLY A 706 -30.02 14.58 25.45
C GLY A 706 -29.38 13.49 24.60
N ILE A 707 -29.10 13.75 23.33
CA ILE A 707 -28.28 12.87 22.47
C ILE A 707 -26.79 13.06 22.82
N ARG A 708 -26.05 11.97 22.97
CA ARG A 708 -24.61 11.98 23.32
C ARG A 708 -23.78 11.13 22.37
N GLU A 709 -22.62 11.61 21.97
CA GLU A 709 -21.66 10.79 21.22
C GLU A 709 -21.10 9.66 22.10
N ILE A 710 -21.04 8.44 21.57
CA ILE A 710 -20.27 7.33 22.14
C ILE A 710 -18.96 7.22 21.36
N LEU A 711 -17.84 7.37 22.06
CA LEU A 711 -16.50 7.26 21.46
C LEU A 711 -16.10 5.79 21.29
N THR A 712 -15.77 5.41 20.06
CA THR A 712 -15.27 4.07 19.68
C THR A 712 -14.15 4.18 18.64
N THR A 713 -13.53 3.05 18.29
CA THR A 713 -12.65 2.93 17.11
C THR A 713 -13.48 3.11 15.86
N SER A 714 -13.59 4.33 15.34
CA SER A 714 -14.58 4.69 14.31
C SER A 714 -14.08 4.55 12.87
N LEU A 715 -12.77 4.57 12.62
CA LEU A 715 -12.22 4.60 11.25
C LEU A 715 -12.42 3.27 10.52
N CYS A 716 -12.90 3.33 9.28
CA CYS A 716 -13.08 2.19 8.37
C CYS A 716 -12.95 2.65 6.90
N THR A 717 -13.18 1.71 5.97
CA THR A 717 -13.18 1.99 4.52
C THR A 717 -14.57 1.72 3.96
N LEU A 718 -15.18 2.73 3.35
CA LEU A 718 -16.52 2.63 2.75
C LEU A 718 -16.50 3.07 1.29
N THR A 719 -17.33 2.44 0.48
CA THR A 719 -17.48 2.75 -0.94
C THR A 719 -18.73 3.60 -1.14
N PRO A 720 -18.65 4.82 -1.69
CA PRO A 720 -19.82 5.66 -1.95
C PRO A 720 -20.87 4.92 -2.80
N LYS A 721 -22.15 5.16 -2.52
CA LYS A 721 -23.32 4.53 -3.18
C LYS A 721 -23.49 3.02 -2.90
N GLN A 722 -22.53 2.36 -2.25
CA GLN A 722 -22.61 0.95 -1.84
C GLN A 722 -23.63 0.76 -0.71
N GLU A 723 -24.32 -0.38 -0.72
CA GLU A 723 -25.23 -0.77 0.36
C GLU A 723 -24.50 -1.54 1.47
N TYR A 724 -24.82 -1.18 2.71
CA TYR A 724 -24.31 -1.81 3.91
C TYR A 724 -25.45 -2.32 4.78
N THR A 725 -25.17 -3.39 5.52
CA THR A 725 -26.05 -3.99 6.51
C THR A 725 -25.42 -3.80 7.89
N LEU A 726 -26.21 -3.33 8.85
CA LEU A 726 -25.82 -3.28 10.25
C LEU A 726 -26.48 -4.44 10.98
N SER A 727 -25.72 -5.20 11.76
CA SER A 727 -26.23 -6.33 12.54
C SER A 727 -25.70 -6.31 13.98
N THR A 728 -26.43 -6.99 14.86
CA THR A 728 -26.03 -7.27 16.24
C THR A 728 -25.78 -8.76 16.41
N ASN A 729 -25.18 -9.17 17.53
CA ASN A 729 -25.14 -10.58 17.93
C ASN A 729 -26.58 -11.16 17.94
N PRO A 730 -26.82 -12.38 17.40
CA PRO A 730 -28.12 -13.04 17.41
C PRO A 730 -28.81 -13.10 18.78
N ALA A 731 -28.03 -13.14 19.87
CA ALA A 731 -28.56 -13.12 21.24
C ALA A 731 -29.21 -11.77 21.62
N ASP A 732 -28.78 -10.68 20.99
CA ASP A 732 -29.14 -9.29 21.27
C ASP A 732 -29.92 -8.68 20.11
N ALA A 733 -30.84 -9.43 19.49
CA ALA A 733 -31.53 -8.99 18.28
C ALA A 733 -32.39 -7.74 18.54
N HIS A 734 -31.92 -6.61 18.03
CA HIS A 734 -32.58 -5.31 18.10
C HIS A 734 -33.08 -4.88 16.71
N PRO A 735 -34.25 -4.23 16.59
CA PRO A 735 -34.67 -3.66 15.33
C PRO A 735 -33.69 -2.59 14.84
N ILE A 736 -33.30 -2.68 13.57
CA ILE A 736 -32.43 -1.72 12.88
C ILE A 736 -33.18 -1.19 11.66
N GLN A 737 -33.24 0.13 11.48
CA GLN A 737 -33.85 0.75 10.31
C GLN A 737 -33.09 2.00 9.84
N PRO A 738 -32.97 2.23 8.52
CA PRO A 738 -33.16 1.25 7.44
C PRO A 738 -32.10 0.13 7.52
N ASN A 739 -32.38 -1.05 6.97
CA ASN A 739 -31.40 -2.13 6.86
C ASN A 739 -31.78 -3.05 5.68
N PRO A 740 -31.05 -3.07 4.55
CA PRO A 740 -29.78 -2.37 4.30
C PRO A 740 -29.95 -0.86 4.05
N ALA A 741 -28.83 -0.12 4.03
CA ALA A 741 -28.78 1.32 3.74
C ALA A 741 -27.56 1.69 2.86
N LYS A 742 -27.68 2.70 2.00
CA LYS A 742 -26.56 3.18 1.15
C LYS A 742 -25.67 4.15 1.90
N PHE A 743 -24.35 4.01 1.73
CA PHE A 743 -23.40 5.04 2.17
C PHE A 743 -23.42 6.22 1.18
N VAL A 744 -23.66 7.41 1.71
CA VAL A 744 -23.66 8.68 0.95
C VAL A 744 -22.58 9.58 1.54
N ASP A 745 -21.62 9.96 0.71
CA ASP A 745 -20.49 10.84 0.98
C ASP A 745 -20.93 12.32 1.11
N SER A 746 -21.65 12.64 2.18
CA SER A 746 -22.25 13.96 2.45
C SER A 746 -21.43 14.81 3.43
N TYR A 747 -21.33 16.11 3.16
CA TYR A 747 -20.61 17.11 3.98
C TYR A 747 -21.52 18.18 4.61
N GLU A 748 -22.84 18.13 4.38
CA GLU A 748 -23.74 19.24 4.72
C GLU A 748 -25.00 18.81 5.49
N ASN A 749 -25.33 17.52 5.45
CA ASN A 749 -26.51 16.95 6.10
C ASN A 749 -26.14 15.62 6.77
N TYR A 750 -25.78 15.69 8.06
CA TYR A 750 -25.38 14.54 8.86
C TYR A 750 -26.61 13.82 9.43
N VAL A 751 -27.20 12.96 8.61
CA VAL A 751 -28.37 12.14 8.98
C VAL A 751 -27.89 10.74 9.40
N PRO A 752 -28.47 10.12 10.45
CA PRO A 752 -28.18 8.73 10.80
C PRO A 752 -28.40 7.79 9.60
N THR A 753 -27.39 6.99 9.28
CA THR A 753 -27.47 5.96 8.23
C THR A 753 -28.28 4.76 8.74
N PHE A 754 -28.10 4.41 10.01
CA PHE A 754 -28.88 3.38 10.70
C PHE A 754 -29.37 3.90 12.06
N GLN A 755 -30.53 3.41 12.48
CA GLN A 755 -31.03 3.58 13.84
C GLN A 755 -31.31 2.21 14.44
N LEU A 756 -30.63 1.92 15.55
CA LEU A 756 -30.83 0.74 16.36
C LEU A 756 -31.78 1.07 17.51
N PHE A 757 -32.91 0.36 17.58
CA PHE A 757 -33.93 0.56 18.61
C PHE A 757 -33.71 -0.40 19.78
N ILE A 758 -33.11 0.11 20.85
CA ILE A 758 -32.66 -0.68 21.99
C ILE A 758 -33.79 -0.84 23.01
N LYS A 759 -34.01 -2.08 23.45
CA LYS A 759 -35.00 -2.43 24.48
C LYS A 759 -34.41 -2.16 25.89
N PRO A 760 -35.25 -1.99 26.92
CA PRO A 760 -34.75 -1.82 28.29
C PRO A 760 -33.88 -3.00 28.72
N VAL A 761 -32.86 -2.73 29.56
CA VAL A 761 -31.95 -3.71 30.21
C VAL A 761 -30.72 -4.13 29.39
N VAL A 762 -30.36 -3.42 28.33
CA VAL A 762 -29.13 -3.70 27.55
C VAL A 762 -28.01 -2.76 27.98
N GLU A 763 -26.95 -3.34 28.56
CA GLU A 763 -25.75 -2.61 29.03
C GLU A 763 -24.63 -2.60 27.98
N GLU A 764 -24.65 -3.57 27.06
CA GLU A 764 -23.62 -3.80 26.05
C GLU A 764 -24.26 -4.22 24.72
N VAL A 765 -23.74 -3.73 23.61
CA VAL A 765 -24.14 -4.11 22.25
C VAL A 765 -22.90 -4.28 21.40
N ASN A 766 -22.78 -5.41 20.71
CA ASN A 766 -21.79 -5.57 19.64
C ASN A 766 -22.43 -5.25 18.29
N LEU A 767 -21.85 -4.29 17.56
CA LEU A 767 -22.29 -3.89 16.22
C LEU A 767 -21.32 -4.38 15.15
N LEU A 768 -21.88 -4.96 14.10
CA LEU A 768 -21.17 -5.43 12.91
C LEU A 768 -21.72 -4.68 11.70
N LEU A 769 -20.84 -4.04 10.94
CA LEU A 769 -21.18 -3.38 9.69
C LEU A 769 -20.59 -4.19 8.53
N GLU A 770 -21.45 -4.68 7.66
CA GLU A 770 -21.09 -5.60 6.57
C GLU A 770 -21.51 -5.01 5.22
N GLU A 771 -20.71 -5.25 4.19
CA GLU A 771 -21.07 -4.90 2.82
C GLU A 771 -22.18 -5.84 2.32
N ASN A 772 -23.30 -5.26 1.87
CA ASN A 772 -24.45 -6.03 1.44
C ASN A 772 -24.10 -6.88 0.21
N LYS A 773 -24.47 -8.17 0.23
CA LYS A 773 -24.22 -9.20 -0.81
C LYS A 773 -22.79 -9.72 -0.96
N ALA A 774 -21.82 -9.17 -0.21
CA ALA A 774 -20.43 -9.62 -0.23
C ALA A 774 -20.00 -10.32 1.07
N ASP A 775 -20.86 -10.32 2.11
CA ASP A 775 -20.60 -10.84 3.47
C ASP A 775 -19.22 -10.40 4.02
N LYS A 776 -18.82 -9.18 3.65
CA LYS A 776 -17.54 -8.58 3.99
C LYS A 776 -17.72 -7.69 5.21
N LEU A 777 -17.15 -8.10 6.35
CA LEU A 777 -17.15 -7.29 7.57
C LEU A 777 -16.23 -6.08 7.43
N VAL A 778 -16.82 -4.88 7.43
CA VAL A 778 -16.10 -3.61 7.24
C VAL A 778 -15.77 -2.92 8.55
N TRP A 779 -16.62 -3.10 9.57
CA TRP A 779 -16.39 -2.52 10.88
C TRP A 779 -17.05 -3.37 11.98
N ASN A 780 -16.39 -3.45 13.14
CA ASN A 780 -16.88 -4.14 14.33
C ASN A 780 -16.63 -3.26 15.56
N GLY A 781 -17.65 -3.09 16.42
CA GLY A 781 -17.53 -2.29 17.63
C GLY A 781 -18.38 -2.81 18.78
N LEU A 782 -17.71 -3.05 19.91
CA LEU A 782 -18.31 -3.39 21.19
C LEU A 782 -18.63 -2.11 21.97
N ILE A 783 -19.91 -1.92 22.32
CA ILE A 783 -20.46 -0.63 22.77
C ILE A 783 -21.09 -0.77 24.15
N TRP A 784 -20.65 0.05 25.09
CA TRP A 784 -21.24 0.16 26.42
C TRP A 784 -22.31 1.26 26.45
N LEU A 785 -23.53 0.90 26.81
CA LEU A 785 -24.67 1.83 26.83
C LEU A 785 -24.84 2.46 28.22
N PRO A 786 -25.16 3.77 28.31
CA PRO A 786 -25.47 4.40 29.59
C PRO A 786 -26.72 3.77 30.24
N VAL A 787 -26.62 3.33 31.50
CA VAL A 787 -27.73 2.68 32.23
C VAL A 787 -28.75 3.72 32.70
N THR A 788 -30.02 3.61 32.28
CA THR A 788 -31.15 4.37 32.86
C THR A 788 -31.77 3.60 34.03
N PRO A 789 -31.82 4.15 35.26
CA PRO A 789 -32.45 3.47 36.39
C PRO A 789 -33.96 3.27 36.17
N PRO A 790 -34.53 2.10 36.52
CA PRO A 790 -35.97 1.86 36.40
C PRO A 790 -36.70 2.53 37.57
N GLY A 791 -37.09 3.78 37.39
CA GLY A 791 -37.94 4.50 38.34
C GLY A 791 -37.79 6.01 38.17
N GLY A 792 -38.90 6.70 37.89
CA GLY A 792 -38.93 8.15 37.75
C GLY A 792 -38.47 8.83 39.03
N ALA A 793 -37.20 9.22 39.07
CA ALA A 793 -36.63 10.12 40.07
C ALA A 793 -35.52 10.95 39.41
N THR A 794 -35.88 11.73 38.39
CA THR A 794 -34.96 12.66 37.69
C THR A 794 -34.52 13.87 38.53
N ALA A 795 -34.90 13.94 39.81
CA ALA A 795 -34.45 15.00 40.71
C ALA A 795 -33.20 14.65 41.54
N GLY A 796 -32.77 13.37 41.57
CA GLY A 796 -31.64 12.89 42.38
C GLY A 796 -30.30 12.84 41.62
N THR A 797 -30.31 12.23 40.43
CA THR A 797 -29.13 12.00 39.57
C THR A 797 -28.44 13.29 39.16
N THR A 798 -29.21 14.29 38.72
CA THR A 798 -28.69 15.61 38.31
C THR A 798 -28.02 16.35 39.49
N LYS A 799 -28.50 16.18 40.73
CA LYS A 799 -27.95 16.88 41.91
C LYS A 799 -26.63 16.31 42.40
N VAL A 800 -26.38 15.00 42.23
CA VAL A 800 -25.12 14.34 42.59
C VAL A 800 -24.04 14.65 41.56
N HIS A 801 -24.40 14.66 40.29
CA HIS A 801 -23.49 14.99 39.19
C HIS A 801 -22.89 16.39 39.34
N PHE A 802 -23.74 17.42 39.53
CA PHE A 802 -23.30 18.78 39.81
C PHE A 802 -22.51 18.91 41.11
N LEU A 803 -22.86 18.14 42.14
CA LEU A 803 -22.15 18.15 43.43
C LEU A 803 -20.72 17.62 43.27
N LEU A 804 -20.54 16.53 42.54
CA LEU A 804 -19.23 15.91 42.32
C LEU A 804 -18.37 16.71 41.33
N ILE A 805 -18.96 17.26 40.26
CA ILE A 805 -18.24 18.14 39.33
C ILE A 805 -17.66 19.34 40.05
N ASN A 806 -18.45 20.00 40.90
CA ASN A 806 -17.98 21.18 41.62
C ASN A 806 -16.83 20.86 42.58
N ILE A 807 -16.80 19.65 43.15
CA ILE A 807 -15.70 19.21 44.02
C ILE A 807 -14.48 18.79 43.22
N LEU A 808 -14.63 18.06 42.11
CA LEU A 808 -13.50 17.64 41.29
C LEU A 808 -12.88 18.79 40.48
N LYS A 809 -13.63 19.85 40.17
CA LYS A 809 -13.09 21.08 39.56
C LYS A 809 -12.08 21.81 40.44
N GLU A 810 -12.15 21.63 41.76
CA GLU A 810 -11.18 22.18 42.71
C GLU A 810 -9.88 21.35 42.75
N LEU A 811 -9.84 20.19 42.07
CA LEU A 811 -8.62 19.40 41.93
C LEU A 811 -7.78 19.92 40.75
N GLY A 812 -6.50 20.17 41.01
CA GLY A 812 -5.53 20.40 39.95
C GLY A 812 -5.33 19.14 39.09
N GLN A 813 -4.72 19.29 37.92
CA GLN A 813 -4.54 18.18 36.96
C GLN A 813 -3.74 16.99 37.52
N SER A 814 -2.78 17.24 38.43
CA SER A 814 -2.04 16.20 39.17
C SER A 814 -2.90 15.46 40.19
N ASP A 815 -3.75 16.20 40.90
CA ASP A 815 -4.61 15.66 41.94
C ASP A 815 -5.75 14.87 41.33
N LEU A 816 -6.30 15.33 40.19
CA LEU A 816 -7.28 14.58 39.41
C LEU A 816 -6.70 13.25 38.91
N LYS A 817 -5.48 13.23 38.36
CA LYS A 817 -4.82 11.98 37.95
C LYS A 817 -4.63 11.01 39.12
N THR A 818 -4.27 11.55 40.28
CA THR A 818 -4.12 10.75 41.51
C THR A 818 -5.48 10.21 41.97
N PHE A 819 -6.53 11.03 41.90
CA PHE A 819 -7.90 10.66 42.20
C PHE A 819 -8.40 9.54 41.27
N GLN A 820 -8.15 9.66 39.96
CA GLN A 820 -8.46 8.64 38.95
C GLN A 820 -7.67 7.34 39.18
N TRP A 821 -6.41 7.44 39.60
CA TRP A 821 -5.60 6.27 39.95
C TRP A 821 -6.26 5.46 41.08
N TYR A 822 -6.76 6.11 42.14
CA TYR A 822 -7.51 5.43 43.20
C TYR A 822 -8.78 4.74 42.68
N LEU A 823 -9.51 5.36 41.75
CA LEU A 823 -10.65 4.72 41.09
C LEU A 823 -10.26 3.46 40.32
N THR A 824 -9.08 3.45 39.67
CA THR A 824 -8.60 2.28 38.93
C THR A 824 -8.06 1.15 39.81
N LYS A 825 -7.64 1.46 41.03
CA LYS A 825 -7.17 0.45 42.00
C LYS A 825 -8.31 -0.17 42.80
N GLY A 826 -9.45 0.51 42.88
CA GLY A 826 -10.54 0.15 43.76
C GLY A 826 -10.26 0.57 45.20
N VAL A 827 -11.30 0.94 45.93
CA VAL A 827 -11.20 1.42 47.32
C VAL A 827 -12.29 0.74 48.13
N ASP A 828 -11.89 -0.24 48.96
CA ASP A 828 -12.73 -1.05 49.85
C ASP A 828 -13.88 -1.79 49.14
N GLU A 829 -15.13 -1.52 49.52
CA GLU A 829 -16.35 -2.15 49.01
C GLU A 829 -16.71 -1.70 47.58
N PHE A 830 -15.93 -0.80 46.97
CA PHE A 830 -16.20 -0.27 45.64
C PHE A 830 -15.27 -0.90 44.58
N PRO A 831 -15.84 -1.49 43.52
CA PRO A 831 -15.07 -2.12 42.46
C PRO A 831 -14.22 -1.10 41.68
N SER A 832 -13.07 -1.57 41.18
CA SER A 832 -12.16 -0.76 40.35
C SER A 832 -12.78 -0.40 39.00
N ILE A 833 -12.62 0.84 38.57
CA ILE A 833 -12.99 1.29 37.21
C ILE A 833 -11.84 0.95 36.24
N SER A 834 -12.16 0.39 35.06
CA SER A 834 -11.15 0.04 34.06
C SER A 834 -10.31 1.26 33.65
N VAL A 835 -8.99 1.07 33.56
CA VAL A 835 -8.02 2.13 33.21
C VAL A 835 -8.36 2.78 31.88
N GLY A 836 -8.80 2.00 30.88
CA GLY A 836 -9.18 2.52 29.55
C GLY A 836 -10.43 3.41 29.56
N LEU A 837 -11.27 3.36 30.60
CA LEU A 837 -12.44 4.23 30.73
C LEU A 837 -12.10 5.60 31.32
N LEU A 838 -10.92 5.73 31.94
CA LEU A 838 -10.42 6.96 32.57
C LEU A 838 -9.18 7.53 31.85
N GLU A 839 -8.71 6.89 30.79
CA GLU A 839 -7.58 7.33 29.99
C GLU A 839 -7.91 8.63 29.26
N GLY A 840 -7.18 9.72 29.57
CA GLY A 840 -7.46 11.05 29.03
C GLY A 840 -8.74 11.71 29.56
N ALA A 841 -9.43 11.10 30.55
CA ALA A 841 -10.66 11.64 31.11
C ALA A 841 -10.40 12.96 31.86
N ASP A 842 -11.22 13.97 31.57
CA ASP A 842 -11.25 15.22 32.33
C ASP A 842 -12.18 15.11 33.55
N ASN A 843 -12.38 16.20 34.28
CA ASN A 843 -13.27 16.24 35.44
C ASN A 843 -14.69 15.77 35.12
N LEU A 844 -15.21 16.11 33.93
CA LEU A 844 -16.59 15.80 33.54
C LEU A 844 -16.73 14.32 33.21
N VAL A 845 -15.81 13.79 32.40
CA VAL A 845 -15.77 12.37 32.03
C VAL A 845 -15.56 11.52 33.28
N THR A 846 -14.70 11.95 34.21
CA THR A 846 -14.47 11.24 35.48
C THR A 846 -15.76 11.14 36.30
N VAL A 847 -16.52 12.24 36.46
CA VAL A 847 -17.81 12.19 37.19
C VAL A 847 -18.83 11.32 36.46
N ASP A 848 -18.94 11.42 35.13
CA ASP A 848 -19.84 10.57 34.34
C ASP A 848 -19.55 9.09 34.57
N ARG A 849 -18.26 8.70 34.56
CA ARG A 849 -17.82 7.32 34.82
C ARG A 849 -18.07 6.90 36.26
N MET A 850 -17.94 7.77 37.24
CA MET A 850 -18.19 7.42 38.64
C MET A 850 -19.68 7.25 38.94
N VAL A 851 -20.51 8.14 38.39
CA VAL A 851 -21.96 8.14 38.58
C VAL A 851 -22.60 6.97 37.84
N SER A 852 -22.02 6.52 36.72
CA SER A 852 -22.52 5.35 35.99
C SER A 852 -22.46 4.03 36.78
N PHE A 853 -21.68 3.95 37.86
CA PHE A 853 -21.59 2.73 38.69
C PHE A 853 -22.55 2.70 39.89
N HIS A 854 -22.88 3.84 40.53
CA HIS A 854 -23.99 4.01 41.51
C HIS A 854 -23.99 5.43 42.12
N ASP A 855 -25.08 6.20 42.07
CA ASP A 855 -25.16 7.59 42.57
C ASP A 855 -24.73 7.80 44.03
N GLU A 856 -25.30 7.04 44.97
CA GLU A 856 -24.92 7.16 46.39
C GLU A 856 -23.54 6.56 46.69
N GLY A 857 -23.06 5.69 45.80
CA GLY A 857 -21.74 5.07 45.84
C GLY A 857 -20.67 6.05 45.41
N ALA A 858 -20.90 6.79 44.32
CA ALA A 858 -20.03 7.82 43.78
C ALA A 858 -19.69 8.89 44.84
N VAL A 859 -20.67 9.37 45.61
CA VAL A 859 -20.38 10.34 46.67
C VAL A 859 -19.59 9.73 47.84
N LYS A 860 -19.84 8.45 48.19
CA LYS A 860 -19.11 7.76 49.27
C LYS A 860 -17.67 7.47 48.88
N ILE A 861 -17.43 7.01 47.65
CA ILE A 861 -16.08 6.74 47.15
C ILE A 861 -15.30 8.05 46.96
N THR A 862 -15.91 9.12 46.44
CA THR A 862 -15.25 10.45 46.37
C THR A 862 -14.85 10.94 47.76
N LEU A 863 -15.73 10.86 48.75
CA LEU A 863 -15.41 11.24 50.14
C LEU A 863 -14.23 10.46 50.70
N LYS A 864 -14.12 9.18 50.33
CA LYS A 864 -13.07 8.30 50.82
C LYS A 864 -11.73 8.58 50.14
N ILE A 865 -11.72 8.66 48.81
CA ILE A 865 -10.53 8.99 48.03
C ILE A 865 -9.98 10.36 48.42
N LEU A 866 -10.83 11.38 48.60
CA LEU A 866 -10.38 12.70 49.05
C LEU A 866 -9.70 12.65 50.43
N ARG A 867 -10.14 11.77 51.34
CA ARG A 867 -9.50 11.58 52.65
C ARG A 867 -8.16 10.84 52.54
N GLU A 868 -8.08 9.81 51.71
CA GLU A 868 -6.84 9.07 51.42
C GLU A 868 -5.79 9.96 50.74
N MET A 869 -6.23 10.90 49.91
CA MET A 869 -5.37 11.93 49.30
C MET A 869 -4.99 13.06 50.26
N GLY A 870 -5.48 13.07 51.51
CA GLY A 870 -5.23 14.13 52.49
C GLY A 870 -6.05 15.41 52.29
N LEU A 871 -6.96 15.45 51.31
CA LEU A 871 -7.83 16.58 50.95
C LEU A 871 -9.08 16.66 51.85
N ASN A 872 -8.85 16.68 53.17
CA ASN A 872 -9.90 16.60 54.19
C ASN A 872 -10.88 17.79 54.18
N SER A 873 -10.43 18.97 53.76
CA SER A 873 -11.27 20.17 53.62
C SER A 873 -12.34 19.99 52.54
N LEU A 874 -11.95 19.50 51.35
CA LEU A 874 -12.87 19.20 50.25
C LEU A 874 -13.80 18.03 50.61
N ALA A 875 -13.32 17.03 51.35
CA ALA A 875 -14.16 15.95 51.84
C ALA A 875 -15.25 16.42 52.82
N GLU A 876 -14.93 17.31 53.77
CA GLU A 876 -15.95 17.85 54.69
C GLU A 876 -16.89 18.85 53.99
N GLU A 877 -16.43 19.58 52.98
CA GLU A 877 -17.29 20.44 52.15
C GLU A 877 -18.30 19.62 51.33
N LEU A 878 -17.86 18.55 50.66
CA LEU A 878 -18.74 17.61 49.96
C LEU A 878 -19.80 17.01 50.90
N LYS A 879 -19.41 16.69 52.14
CA LYS A 879 -20.31 16.15 53.18
C LYS A 879 -21.30 17.19 53.70
N LYS A 880 -20.90 18.45 53.83
CA LYS A 880 -21.75 19.59 54.23
C LYS A 880 -22.78 19.91 53.14
N GLN A 881 -22.35 19.99 51.88
CA GLN A 881 -23.23 20.22 50.72
C GLN A 881 -24.23 19.08 50.52
N ARG A 882 -23.84 17.83 50.82
CA ARG A 882 -24.76 16.68 50.84
C ARG A 882 -25.79 16.74 51.97
N LYS A 883 -25.42 17.18 53.19
CA LYS A 883 -26.34 17.32 54.33
C LYS A 883 -27.36 18.46 54.12
N LEU A 884 -26.92 19.61 53.60
CA LEU A 884 -27.80 20.75 53.33
C LEU A 884 -28.90 20.41 52.32
N LYS A 885 -28.59 19.56 51.32
CA LYS A 885 -29.54 19.12 50.29
C LYS A 885 -30.43 17.93 50.70
N LYS A 886 -30.20 17.31 51.87
CA LYS A 886 -31.08 16.28 52.46
C LYS A 886 -32.11 16.86 53.45
N GLN A 887 -31.99 18.14 53.83
CA GLN A 887 -32.88 18.83 54.79
C GLN A 887 -33.92 19.76 54.13
N VAL A 888 -33.93 19.86 52.80
CA VAL A 888 -34.85 20.70 52.00
C VAL A 888 -35.81 19.83 51.21
#